data_AF-A0A7K3BAB2-F1
#
_entry.id   AF-A0A7K3BAB2-F1
#
_cell.length_a   1.000
_cell.length_b   1.000
_cell.length_c   1.000
_cell.angle_alpha   90.00
_cell.angle_beta   90.00
_cell.angle_gamma   90.00
#
_symmetry.space_group_name_H-M   'P 1'
#
loop_
_entity.id
_entity.type
_entity.pdbx_description
1 polymer ?
#
loop_
_entity_poly.entity_id
_entity_poly.type
_entity_poly.pdbx_seq_one_letter_code
_entity_poly.pdbx_strand_id
1 'polypeptide(L)'
;MTLRGTRTVGTSARRTAVVTALALALTGAVGGAVATASAPAGEETLQGHTPDRDWLPQTPQNWPLVVDHTRTPAETVTRGLQHFSETYDTVGGRQHIQVLSADLDDPNLRIGMVQAGDTVTNPADETPSSMAHRTGAVAGVNGDYFEIHASGRPLGGIMTDGRLLKSPKPGFASQLGVKPDGTIVMGPQTFSGTITDGSATRALTSVNTVNDLTAGGITEVTPDLGDTPGLPKAATLVLGHVTDGGFVVEEVRTGVTTVPRLSTGRLGLLGAGDGGQWLTDTLHGGDRVGIATRLSPDNDVTQLISGVDTLVKDGAVYKDPTGTPPSGANPETAVGVTKDGRHAIVVAVDGQGGAARAFGVTRDQAAGYMVAHGAYNAMLFDGGGSTGMVSRAPGADRAEIVNTPSDQPGNTERPVANGIFFYSTAKEAGAAVEVVVNDGEQVTTVAGGSVPLAVHSVDRLANPAAGQVDVRVEPSSLASYEDGRLTPHRTGSGRIIARNGRAVTSEKLEVVSRLASLAVSPDKADLDNGATQQLTLSGTVKDGGEVRIPAEAATWKVTPENLGTVDAHGLFTASGGVGGLAEVSAQVAGTTTTTSIAVGSVSKVIDPMTSPDVWRLSNNTTGEPATLAADPGVVPPGSTESGSLRLDYSMPAGSGVKQLVLSPRTTLKTDTDNGQVPTGIGVWIKGDGNGIELAEKYIGVNGSSTTLYPTFVTWKDWHLAVAQLPAGMQFPLTISFIDFLAISPSTAYSGSLNVAGLQALYSPRPVTVPEYHAIPDNPKWLSFEEDSADFARRGTTILTGDDAHLLASDPGSVSSNVMDSIAGRLPTLSPQARPDSAQFLGDMPDDGKPADLRYAKSKIDALGVPGRDIVGNHEITQGADAENGNYSDTFGETHYAYSQGAARMIVTDNSHGSLQSSDPFQNPEGVQYPWLVRQLTDTTAKDVLVITHMPAYDPHPAANSQFTDRWEARMYLRLVQRYQETHPKQHVIMMYGHARGFAEQILNPEGESVGTGQGGIPQFTFADLGMPAYAPADQGGIYHFGLVRIGDDGDLQYTVEPALASIRVTGPKDPIARGDRVDLTATGDQIAGDNIAPLTIPIADPASHVWTSSDPKVASVDPSTGALTAHRPGTATVTVTSGGVTGAAQVTVR
;
A
#
# COMPACT_ATOMS: atom_id res chain seq x y z
N MET A 1 59.75 -17.97 6.02
CA MET A 1 61.09 -18.07 5.38
C MET A 1 61.61 -16.65 5.22
N THR A 2 62.84 -16.32 5.68
CA THR A 2 63.59 -15.03 5.48
C THR A 2 62.81 -13.68 5.64
N LEU A 3 62.94 -12.92 6.75
CA LEU A 3 64.03 -11.95 7.10
C LEU A 3 64.04 -10.67 6.22
N ARG A 4 64.06 -9.40 6.69
CA ARG A 4 64.23 -8.69 8.01
C ARG A 4 63.43 -7.36 7.98
N GLY A 5 63.20 -6.56 9.04
CA GLY A 5 63.41 -6.74 10.50
C GLY A 5 64.38 -5.75 11.19
N THR A 6 63.88 -4.66 11.82
CA THR A 6 64.44 -3.82 12.93
C THR A 6 63.49 -2.62 13.15
N ARG A 7 63.24 -1.98 14.31
CA ARG A 7 63.58 -2.04 15.77
C ARG A 7 62.73 -0.93 16.46
N THR A 8 62.54 -0.70 17.78
CA THR A 8 62.40 -1.40 19.10
C THR A 8 62.01 -0.28 20.09
N VAL A 9 61.20 -0.43 21.15
CA VAL A 9 61.42 -1.01 22.51
C VAL A 9 60.01 -1.05 23.18
N GLY A 10 59.52 -2.10 23.87
CA GLY A 10 59.80 -2.51 25.27
C GLY A 10 59.01 -1.64 26.28
N THR A 11 58.35 -2.10 27.37
CA THR A 11 58.37 -3.35 28.18
C THR A 11 57.13 -3.37 29.14
N SER A 12 56.62 -4.44 29.78
CA SER A 12 56.77 -5.92 29.70
C SER A 12 55.85 -6.64 30.74
N ALA A 13 55.58 -7.95 30.54
CA ALA A 13 55.00 -8.95 31.51
C ALA A 13 53.49 -8.82 31.86
N ARG A 14 52.62 -9.85 31.82
CA ARG A 14 52.56 -11.24 32.40
C ARG A 14 52.16 -11.25 33.91
N ARG A 15 51.33 -12.16 34.46
CA ARG A 15 50.98 -13.57 34.06
C ARG A 15 49.74 -14.16 34.81
N THR A 16 48.97 -15.06 34.17
CA THR A 16 48.21 -16.24 34.68
C THR A 16 47.50 -16.29 36.07
N ALA A 17 46.15 -16.32 36.03
CA ALA A 17 45.24 -17.48 36.30
C ALA A 17 45.00 -18.12 37.71
N VAL A 18 43.85 -18.83 37.80
CA VAL A 18 43.39 -19.91 38.72
C VAL A 18 42.30 -19.59 39.78
N VAL A 19 41.05 -19.92 39.40
CA VAL A 19 39.99 -20.70 40.11
C VAL A 19 40.07 -20.93 41.64
N THR A 20 38.97 -20.65 42.37
CA THR A 20 38.17 -21.61 43.20
C THR A 20 36.92 -20.89 43.79
N ALA A 21 35.89 -21.63 44.22
CA ALA A 21 34.56 -21.13 44.59
C ALA A 21 34.15 -21.45 46.06
N LEU A 22 32.87 -21.16 46.38
CA LEU A 22 32.13 -21.36 47.66
C LEU A 22 32.50 -20.43 48.83
N ALA A 23 31.63 -20.20 49.85
CA ALA A 23 30.16 -20.06 49.96
C ALA A 23 29.79 -19.96 51.48
N LEU A 24 28.50 -19.77 51.80
CA LEU A 24 27.86 -19.75 53.13
C LEU A 24 28.15 -18.52 54.04
N ALA A 25 27.28 -18.11 54.99
CA ALA A 25 25.81 -18.26 55.14
C ALA A 25 25.29 -17.53 56.40
N LEU A 26 24.04 -17.01 56.36
CA LEU A 26 23.14 -16.74 57.52
C LEU A 26 23.62 -15.67 58.55
N THR A 27 22.82 -14.97 59.37
CA THR A 27 21.34 -14.83 59.54
C THR A 27 21.02 -13.50 60.26
N GLY A 28 19.82 -12.93 60.05
CA GLY A 28 19.29 -11.86 60.92
C GLY A 28 18.00 -11.20 60.42
N ALA A 29 16.84 -11.56 60.99
CA ALA A 29 15.55 -10.85 60.80
C ALA A 29 15.40 -9.72 61.84
N VAL A 30 14.38 -8.84 61.92
CA VAL A 30 12.97 -8.75 61.43
C VAL A 30 12.71 -7.23 61.22
N GLY A 31 11.83 -6.68 60.39
CA GLY A 31 10.79 -7.16 59.47
C GLY A 31 9.76 -6.03 59.25
N GLY A 32 8.71 -6.25 58.44
CA GLY A 32 7.67 -5.25 58.14
C GLY A 32 7.36 -5.21 56.65
N ALA A 33 6.08 -5.28 56.27
CA ALA A 33 5.66 -5.51 54.89
C ALA A 33 4.69 -4.43 54.37
N VAL A 34 5.01 -3.88 53.21
CA VAL A 34 4.07 -3.35 52.21
C VAL A 34 4.62 -3.79 50.85
N ALA A 35 3.76 -4.25 49.94
CA ALA A 35 4.20 -4.77 48.65
C ALA A 35 4.19 -3.69 47.57
N THR A 36 5.32 -3.53 46.87
CA THR A 36 5.40 -2.96 45.51
C THR A 36 6.30 -3.85 44.67
N ALA A 37 5.73 -4.52 43.68
CA ALA A 37 6.45 -5.48 42.83
C ALA A 37 7.13 -4.77 41.65
N SER A 38 8.33 -4.22 41.89
CA SER A 38 9.21 -3.75 40.82
C SER A 38 10.10 -4.91 40.34
N ALA A 39 9.70 -5.60 39.27
CA ALA A 39 10.59 -6.49 38.54
C ALA A 39 11.69 -5.66 37.84
N PRO A 40 12.95 -6.14 37.77
CA PRO A 40 14.01 -5.41 37.07
C PRO A 40 13.84 -5.53 35.55
N ALA A 41 14.06 -4.43 34.83
CA ALA A 41 14.19 -4.47 33.38
C ALA A 41 15.45 -5.26 32.99
N GLY A 42 15.27 -6.35 32.23
CA GLY A 42 16.36 -7.04 31.54
C GLY A 42 16.57 -6.42 30.16
N GLU A 43 17.82 -6.20 29.78
CA GLU A 43 18.18 -5.69 28.46
C GLU A 43 18.09 -6.81 27.41
N GLU A 44 16.99 -6.87 26.65
CA GLU A 44 16.98 -7.63 25.39
C GLU A 44 17.76 -6.86 24.31
N THR A 45 19.03 -7.21 24.15
CA THR A 45 19.87 -6.68 23.08
C THR A 45 19.50 -7.33 21.75
N LEU A 46 18.68 -6.63 20.95
CA LEU A 46 18.36 -6.97 19.55
C LEU A 46 19.59 -6.85 18.62
N GLN A 47 20.54 -7.78 18.77
CA GLN A 47 21.67 -8.02 17.86
C GLN A 47 21.91 -9.52 17.63
N GLY A 48 20.83 -10.26 17.37
CA GLY A 48 20.94 -11.53 16.65
C GLY A 48 21.33 -11.26 15.19
N HIS A 49 22.29 -12.00 14.64
CA HIS A 49 22.60 -11.91 13.21
C HIS A 49 21.38 -12.37 12.41
N THR A 50 20.86 -11.53 11.52
CA THR A 50 19.90 -11.95 10.50
C THR A 50 20.60 -12.95 9.56
N PRO A 51 20.02 -14.12 9.27
CA PRO A 51 20.42 -14.92 8.11
C PRO A 51 20.27 -14.07 6.84
N ASP A 52 21.14 -14.22 5.85
CA ASP A 52 21.03 -13.48 4.59
C ASP A 52 19.71 -13.84 3.88
N ARG A 53 18.81 -12.85 3.83
CA ARG A 53 17.49 -12.94 3.20
C ARG A 53 17.58 -12.58 1.72
N ASP A 54 18.56 -13.12 0.99
CA ASP A 54 18.89 -12.79 -0.41
C ASP A 54 17.70 -12.95 -1.39
N TRP A 55 16.67 -13.69 -0.99
CA TRP A 55 15.45 -13.91 -1.76
C TRP A 55 14.37 -12.82 -1.61
N LEU A 56 14.55 -11.86 -0.69
CA LEU A 56 13.65 -10.73 -0.42
C LEU A 56 14.39 -9.38 -0.46
N PRO A 57 13.67 -8.27 -0.73
CA PRO A 57 14.21 -6.95 -0.48
C PRO A 57 14.45 -6.71 1.03
N GLN A 58 15.37 -5.80 1.36
CA GLN A 58 15.52 -5.35 2.74
C GLN A 58 14.29 -4.53 3.16
N THR A 59 13.72 -4.87 4.32
CA THR A 59 12.65 -4.10 4.96
C THR A 59 13.28 -3.00 5.83
N PRO A 60 12.99 -1.70 5.60
CA PRO A 60 13.48 -0.62 6.45
C PRO A 60 12.94 -0.71 7.90
N GLN A 61 13.58 -0.02 8.83
CA GLN A 61 13.13 -0.03 10.23
C GLN A 61 11.69 0.52 10.35
N ASN A 62 10.86 -0.08 11.20
CA ASN A 62 9.45 0.31 11.46
C ASN A 62 8.50 0.14 10.25
N TRP A 63 8.95 -0.41 9.12
CA TRP A 63 8.09 -0.74 7.99
C TRP A 63 7.37 -2.09 8.19
N PRO A 64 6.18 -2.29 7.60
CA PRO A 64 5.65 -3.64 7.34
C PRO A 64 6.62 -4.40 6.44
N LEU A 65 6.56 -5.74 6.44
CA LEU A 65 7.41 -6.58 5.59
C LEU A 65 7.35 -6.12 4.13
N VAL A 66 8.51 -5.77 3.56
CA VAL A 66 8.67 -5.57 2.12
C VAL A 66 8.71 -6.94 1.44
N VAL A 67 7.77 -7.17 0.53
CA VAL A 67 7.67 -8.39 -0.28
C VAL A 67 8.32 -8.19 -1.65
N ASP A 68 8.18 -7.00 -2.24
CA ASP A 68 8.83 -6.67 -3.51
C ASP A 68 9.38 -5.24 -3.56
N HIS A 69 10.37 -5.01 -4.43
CA HIS A 69 11.02 -3.71 -4.60
C HIS A 69 11.55 -3.54 -6.02
N THR A 70 11.23 -2.41 -6.64
CA THR A 70 11.78 -1.98 -7.93
C THR A 70 12.31 -0.56 -7.85
N ARG A 71 13.35 -0.27 -8.66
CA ARG A 71 14.03 1.03 -8.70
C ARG A 71 14.36 1.38 -10.15
N THR A 72 14.14 2.63 -10.55
CA THR A 72 14.51 3.12 -11.89
C THR A 72 16.02 3.42 -11.99
N PRO A 73 16.61 3.38 -13.21
CA PRO A 73 17.99 3.82 -13.42
C PRO A 73 18.20 5.26 -12.92
N ALA A 74 19.37 5.55 -12.35
CA ALA A 74 19.68 6.88 -11.83
C ALA A 74 20.03 7.87 -12.95
N GLU A 75 19.15 8.84 -13.20
CA GLU A 75 19.37 9.94 -14.12
C GLU A 75 20.30 11.00 -13.51
N THR A 76 21.13 11.64 -14.33
CA THR A 76 22.01 12.73 -13.87
C THR A 76 21.41 14.08 -14.24
N VAL A 77 20.88 14.78 -13.23
CA VAL A 77 20.22 16.09 -13.35
C VAL A 77 21.23 17.21 -13.65
N THR A 78 22.38 17.14 -12.98
CA THR A 78 23.61 17.90 -13.23
C THR A 78 24.76 17.18 -12.52
N ARG A 79 26.02 17.48 -12.80
CA ARG A 79 27.15 16.79 -12.14
C ARG A 79 27.11 17.02 -10.62
N GLY A 80 27.14 15.95 -9.84
CA GLY A 80 26.93 15.97 -8.38
C GLY A 80 25.48 15.77 -7.95
N LEU A 81 24.50 15.71 -8.86
CA LEU A 81 23.08 15.51 -8.53
C LEU A 81 22.43 14.44 -9.42
N GLN A 82 21.91 13.39 -8.78
CA GLN A 82 21.17 12.31 -9.44
C GLN A 82 19.72 12.25 -8.95
N HIS A 83 18.84 11.75 -9.81
CA HIS A 83 17.42 11.50 -9.52
C HIS A 83 17.06 10.07 -9.91
N PHE A 84 16.22 9.42 -9.11
CA PHE A 84 15.58 8.13 -9.41
C PHE A 84 14.29 7.97 -8.59
N SER A 85 13.50 6.97 -8.95
CA SER A 85 12.32 6.52 -8.20
C SER A 85 12.49 5.10 -7.65
N GLU A 86 11.81 4.82 -6.53
CA GLU A 86 11.71 3.50 -5.92
C GLU A 86 10.24 3.16 -5.65
N THR A 87 9.87 1.90 -5.87
CA THR A 87 8.56 1.34 -5.49
C THR A 87 8.79 0.16 -4.57
N TYR A 88 8.15 0.19 -3.40
CA TYR A 88 8.20 -0.88 -2.41
C TYR A 88 6.79 -1.45 -2.20
N ASP A 89 6.61 -2.74 -2.42
CA ASP A 89 5.39 -3.46 -2.08
C ASP A 89 5.54 -4.06 -0.69
N THR A 90 4.84 -3.47 0.30
CA THR A 90 4.80 -3.97 1.68
C THR A 90 3.46 -4.63 1.97
N VAL A 91 3.41 -5.56 2.92
CA VAL A 91 2.15 -6.19 3.38
C VAL A 91 1.08 -5.16 3.79
N GLY A 92 1.49 -4.01 4.35
CA GLY A 92 0.61 -2.90 4.73
C GLY A 92 0.41 -1.80 3.66
N GLY A 93 0.85 -2.02 2.42
CA GLY A 93 0.62 -1.10 1.29
C GLY A 93 1.87 -0.84 0.43
N ARG A 94 1.64 -0.46 -0.83
CA ARG A 94 2.65 0.05 -1.77
C ARG A 94 3.11 1.44 -1.37
N GLN A 95 4.41 1.68 -1.46
CA GLN A 95 5.03 3.00 -1.37
C GLN A 95 5.69 3.36 -2.71
N HIS A 96 5.52 4.60 -3.16
CA HIS A 96 6.22 5.17 -4.31
C HIS A 96 7.00 6.39 -3.86
N ILE A 97 8.29 6.44 -4.17
CA ILE A 97 9.24 7.41 -3.61
C ILE A 97 10.09 7.98 -4.73
N GLN A 98 10.18 9.31 -4.80
CA GLN A 98 11.15 10.03 -5.61
C GLN A 98 12.35 10.43 -4.75
N VAL A 99 13.56 10.22 -5.26
CA VAL A 99 14.81 10.41 -4.51
C VAL A 99 15.82 11.24 -5.31
N LEU A 100 16.30 12.34 -4.71
CA LEU A 100 17.50 13.05 -5.17
C LEU A 100 18.69 12.63 -4.31
N SER A 101 19.80 12.27 -4.96
CA SER A 101 21.09 12.02 -4.32
C SER A 101 22.08 13.10 -4.73
N ALA A 102 22.60 13.83 -3.75
CA ALA A 102 23.39 15.05 -3.95
C ALA A 102 24.76 14.97 -3.28
N ASP A 103 25.82 14.95 -4.10
CA ASP A 103 27.21 15.13 -3.68
C ASP A 103 27.52 16.63 -3.55
N LEU A 104 27.74 17.09 -2.31
CA LEU A 104 27.98 18.48 -1.94
C LEU A 104 29.48 18.84 -1.88
N ASP A 105 30.37 17.87 -2.16
CA ASP A 105 31.79 18.16 -2.41
C ASP A 105 32.06 18.52 -3.89
N ASP A 106 31.10 18.32 -4.80
CA ASP A 106 31.19 18.81 -6.18
C ASP A 106 30.89 20.32 -6.27
N PRO A 107 31.87 21.19 -6.63
CA PRO A 107 31.66 22.63 -6.76
C PRO A 107 30.75 23.04 -7.93
N ASN A 108 30.24 22.09 -8.72
CA ASN A 108 29.13 22.32 -9.64
C ASN A 108 27.80 22.52 -8.90
N LEU A 109 27.59 21.94 -7.73
CA LEU A 109 26.30 21.94 -7.04
C LEU A 109 26.24 23.00 -5.94
N ARG A 110 25.08 23.65 -5.79
CA ARG A 110 24.73 24.48 -4.62
C ARG A 110 23.28 24.28 -4.20
N ILE A 111 23.01 24.47 -2.92
CA ILE A 111 21.66 24.52 -2.34
C ILE A 111 21.25 25.98 -2.14
N GLY A 112 19.97 26.30 -2.28
CA GLY A 112 19.39 27.59 -1.91
C GLY A 112 17.95 27.47 -1.44
N MET A 113 17.55 28.27 -0.45
CA MET A 113 16.17 28.30 0.07
C MET A 113 15.38 29.40 -0.59
N VAL A 114 14.15 29.12 -1.03
CA VAL A 114 13.31 30.03 -1.81
C VAL A 114 11.99 30.29 -1.09
N GLN A 115 11.56 31.55 -1.01
CA GLN A 115 10.20 31.94 -0.58
C GLN A 115 9.29 32.10 -1.81
N ALA A 116 8.01 31.79 -1.64
CA ALA A 116 6.95 32.14 -2.58
C ALA A 116 6.93 33.66 -2.87
N GLY A 117 6.99 34.05 -4.14
CA GLY A 117 6.95 35.46 -4.57
C GLY A 117 8.09 36.35 -4.05
N ASP A 118 9.18 35.77 -3.55
CA ASP A 118 10.30 36.49 -2.88
C ASP A 118 9.84 37.36 -1.68
N THR A 119 8.89 36.84 -0.89
CA THR A 119 8.37 37.47 0.34
C THR A 119 7.94 36.44 1.38
N VAL A 120 8.10 36.77 2.66
CA VAL A 120 7.62 35.98 3.79
C VAL A 120 6.09 35.96 3.87
N THR A 121 5.40 37.05 3.53
CA THR A 121 3.93 37.10 3.49
C THR A 121 3.46 37.13 2.03
N ASN A 122 2.97 35.99 1.52
CA ASN A 122 2.37 35.87 0.20
C ASN A 122 1.10 35.00 0.26
N PRO A 123 -0.10 35.58 0.44
CA PRO A 123 -1.37 34.83 0.53
C PRO A 123 -1.81 34.07 -0.73
N ALA A 124 -1.03 34.11 -1.81
CA ALA A 124 -1.23 33.29 -3.01
C ALA A 124 -0.30 32.05 -3.05
N ASP A 125 0.68 31.97 -2.15
CA ASP A 125 1.72 30.94 -2.10
C ASP A 125 2.45 30.79 -3.47
N GLU A 126 3.21 29.71 -3.69
CA GLU A 126 3.83 29.40 -4.99
C GLU A 126 4.11 27.89 -5.13
N THR A 127 3.93 27.29 -6.31
CA THR A 127 4.26 25.86 -6.49
C THR A 127 5.77 25.61 -6.49
N PRO A 128 6.25 24.43 -6.06
CA PRO A 128 7.64 24.01 -6.21
C PRO A 128 8.17 24.15 -7.65
N SER A 129 7.37 23.82 -8.67
CA SER A 129 7.68 24.04 -10.09
C SER A 129 7.91 25.51 -10.44
N SER A 130 7.00 26.41 -10.05
CA SER A 130 7.14 27.86 -10.28
C SER A 130 8.38 28.42 -9.58
N MET A 131 8.62 28.03 -8.32
CA MET A 131 9.82 28.44 -7.59
C MET A 131 11.10 27.97 -8.28
N ALA A 132 11.14 26.75 -8.81
CA ALA A 132 12.28 26.25 -9.58
C ALA A 132 12.48 27.02 -10.90
N HIS A 133 11.41 27.23 -11.69
CA HIS A 133 11.45 27.95 -12.96
C HIS A 133 11.90 29.41 -12.75
N ARG A 134 11.35 30.08 -11.74
CA ARG A 134 11.63 31.48 -11.39
C ARG A 134 13.08 31.72 -10.94
N THR A 135 13.69 30.74 -10.27
CA THR A 135 15.05 30.85 -9.72
C THR A 135 16.13 30.18 -10.56
N GLY A 136 15.75 29.38 -11.57
CA GLY A 136 16.68 28.59 -12.39
C GLY A 136 17.21 27.35 -11.67
N ALA A 137 16.43 26.76 -10.77
CA ALA A 137 16.79 25.51 -10.10
C ALA A 137 16.73 24.32 -11.07
N VAL A 138 17.56 23.31 -10.80
CA VAL A 138 17.62 22.07 -11.59
C VAL A 138 16.89 20.92 -10.89
N ALA A 139 16.65 21.01 -9.58
CA ALA A 139 15.73 20.17 -8.83
C ALA A 139 15.36 20.86 -7.50
N GLY A 140 14.38 20.33 -6.77
CA GLY A 140 14.05 20.79 -5.43
C GLY A 140 12.82 20.10 -4.83
N VAL A 141 12.50 20.49 -3.59
CA VAL A 141 11.31 20.05 -2.85
C VAL A 141 10.64 21.22 -2.11
N ASN A 142 9.40 21.05 -1.67
CA ASN A 142 8.74 21.90 -0.68
C ASN A 142 9.49 21.94 0.67
N GLY A 143 9.13 22.90 1.53
CA GLY A 143 9.85 23.18 2.78
C GLY A 143 8.99 23.17 4.05
N ASP A 144 8.96 24.31 4.75
CA ASP A 144 8.39 24.48 6.10
C ASP A 144 6.84 24.54 6.10
N TYR A 145 6.23 24.16 7.23
CA TYR A 145 4.80 24.42 7.48
C TYR A 145 4.48 25.92 7.36
N PHE A 146 3.25 26.27 6.97
CA PHE A 146 2.84 27.65 6.72
C PHE A 146 1.41 27.98 7.12
N GLU A 147 1.10 29.28 7.20
CA GLU A 147 -0.25 29.82 7.41
C GLU A 147 -1.10 29.72 6.12
N ILE A 148 -1.35 28.47 5.69
CA ILE A 148 -2.11 28.07 4.51
C ILE A 148 -3.52 28.69 4.47
N HIS A 149 -3.98 29.05 3.27
CA HIS A 149 -5.25 29.76 3.00
C HIS A 149 -5.45 31.09 3.75
N ALA A 150 -4.42 31.63 4.41
CA ALA A 150 -4.52 32.83 5.23
C ALA A 150 -3.48 33.91 4.86
N SER A 151 -2.19 33.64 5.05
CA SER A 151 -1.13 34.64 4.84
C SER A 151 0.07 34.15 4.02
N GLY A 152 0.17 32.84 3.80
CA GLY A 152 1.33 32.19 3.17
C GLY A 152 2.62 32.26 4.00
N ARG A 153 2.56 32.71 5.26
CA ARG A 153 3.77 32.84 6.09
C ARG A 153 4.27 31.49 6.59
N PRO A 154 5.56 31.15 6.43
CA PRO A 154 6.15 30.00 7.08
C PRO A 154 6.19 30.16 8.60
N LEU A 155 5.95 29.06 9.33
CA LEU A 155 5.87 29.06 10.78
C LEU A 155 7.25 29.20 11.43
N GLY A 156 8.26 28.54 10.86
CA GLY A 156 9.66 28.53 11.28
C GLY A 156 10.52 29.62 10.64
N GLY A 157 11.83 29.38 10.59
CA GLY A 157 12.83 30.33 10.09
C GLY A 157 13.27 30.03 8.66
N ILE A 158 13.72 31.06 7.95
CA ILE A 158 14.43 30.94 6.68
C ILE A 158 15.56 31.98 6.56
N MET A 159 16.69 31.55 6.00
CA MET A 159 17.79 32.38 5.54
C MET A 159 18.16 32.00 4.11
N THR A 160 18.41 32.99 3.27
CA THR A 160 18.92 32.81 1.90
C THR A 160 20.15 33.71 1.71
N ASP A 161 21.25 33.14 1.22
CA ASP A 161 22.51 33.84 0.91
C ASP A 161 23.07 34.69 2.08
N GLY A 162 22.99 34.17 3.31
CA GLY A 162 23.45 34.80 4.55
C GLY A 162 22.48 35.82 5.16
N ARG A 163 21.34 36.07 4.48
CA ARG A 163 20.34 37.06 4.89
C ARG A 163 19.14 36.37 5.52
N LEU A 164 18.95 36.59 6.82
CA LEU A 164 17.85 36.01 7.59
C LEU A 164 16.51 36.66 7.18
N LEU A 165 15.68 35.95 6.42
CA LEU A 165 14.39 36.43 5.95
C LEU A 165 13.32 36.28 7.04
N LYS A 166 13.40 35.25 7.87
CA LYS A 166 12.56 35.08 9.08
C LYS A 166 13.33 34.30 10.13
N SER A 167 13.26 34.72 11.40
CA SER A 167 13.96 34.04 12.49
C SER A 167 13.36 32.65 12.82
N PRO A 168 14.18 31.65 13.17
CA PRO A 168 13.72 30.37 13.70
C PRO A 168 12.76 30.50 14.89
N LYS A 169 11.81 29.55 14.99
CA LYS A 169 10.90 29.40 16.13
C LYS A 169 11.68 29.10 17.41
N PRO A 170 11.56 29.89 18.49
CA PRO A 170 12.28 29.65 19.73
C PRO A 170 12.02 28.25 20.32
N GLY A 171 13.08 27.56 20.72
CA GLY A 171 13.00 26.24 21.36
C GLY A 171 12.65 25.07 20.43
N PHE A 172 12.66 25.26 19.11
CA PHE A 172 12.32 24.24 18.12
C PHE A 172 13.58 23.62 17.49
N ALA A 173 13.71 22.29 17.53
CA ALA A 173 14.96 21.60 17.17
C ALA A 173 15.18 21.41 15.66
N SER A 174 14.10 21.36 14.88
CA SER A 174 14.13 20.97 13.47
C SER A 174 14.49 22.14 12.55
N GLN A 175 15.79 22.44 12.46
CA GLN A 175 16.37 23.42 11.52
C GLN A 175 17.45 22.75 10.65
N LEU A 176 17.38 22.97 9.33
CA LEU A 176 18.41 22.58 8.37
C LEU A 176 19.17 23.84 7.95
N GLY A 177 20.47 23.88 8.19
CA GLY A 177 21.36 24.95 7.76
C GLY A 177 22.41 24.46 6.76
N VAL A 178 22.84 25.32 5.84
CA VAL A 178 23.94 25.03 4.90
C VAL A 178 25.06 26.04 5.10
N LYS A 179 26.31 25.56 5.19
CA LYS A 179 27.51 26.37 5.40
C LYS A 179 28.11 26.88 4.08
N PRO A 180 29.05 27.85 4.11
CA PRO A 180 29.60 28.48 2.90
C PRO A 180 30.35 27.53 1.96
N ASP A 181 30.67 26.33 2.45
CA ASP A 181 31.41 25.27 1.76
C ASP A 181 30.54 24.06 1.35
N GLY A 182 29.22 24.22 1.40
CA GLY A 182 28.24 23.19 1.03
C GLY A 182 27.78 22.27 2.17
N THR A 183 28.47 22.26 3.34
CA THR A 183 28.13 21.34 4.44
C THR A 183 26.70 21.59 4.97
N ILE A 184 25.85 20.56 4.99
CA ILE A 184 24.57 20.63 5.72
C ILE A 184 24.79 20.33 7.20
N VAL A 185 24.19 21.14 8.07
CA VAL A 185 24.01 20.89 9.50
C VAL A 185 22.53 20.83 9.85
N MET A 186 22.15 19.94 10.77
CA MET A 186 20.77 19.76 11.23
C MET A 186 20.72 19.83 12.76
N GLY A 187 19.73 20.55 13.30
CA GLY A 187 19.51 20.67 14.75
C GLY A 187 19.17 22.08 15.22
N PRO A 188 18.96 22.30 16.53
CA PRO A 188 18.36 23.53 17.04
C PRO A 188 19.21 24.77 16.73
N GLN A 189 18.66 25.73 15.96
CA GLN A 189 19.25 27.06 15.78
C GLN A 189 18.39 28.10 16.48
N THR A 190 18.99 28.83 17.42
CA THR A 190 18.31 29.84 18.24
C THR A 190 18.68 31.25 17.79
N PHE A 191 17.67 32.06 17.44
CA PHE A 191 17.85 33.50 17.23
C PHE A 191 17.95 34.25 18.56
N SER A 192 18.78 35.28 18.58
CA SER A 192 18.87 36.27 19.65
C SER A 192 19.26 37.62 19.08
N GLY A 193 18.76 38.72 19.65
CA GLY A 193 19.20 40.05 19.26
C GLY A 193 19.00 41.11 20.33
N THR A 194 19.64 42.26 20.11
CA THR A 194 19.57 43.44 20.99
C THR A 194 19.41 44.70 20.15
N ILE A 195 18.46 45.54 20.58
CA ILE A 195 18.23 46.91 20.11
C ILE A 195 18.98 47.85 21.05
N THR A 196 19.75 48.79 20.50
CA THR A 196 20.45 49.84 21.25
C THR A 196 20.11 51.22 20.73
N ASP A 197 19.86 52.18 21.63
CA ASP A 197 19.97 53.61 21.34
C ASP A 197 20.64 54.30 22.53
N GLY A 198 21.74 55.01 22.29
CA GLY A 198 22.58 55.59 23.34
C GLY A 198 22.98 54.58 24.43
N SER A 199 22.32 54.66 25.60
CA SER A 199 22.46 53.72 26.72
C SER A 199 21.20 52.88 26.99
N ALA A 200 20.13 53.05 26.23
CA ALA A 200 18.92 52.25 26.29
C ALA A 200 19.12 50.92 25.53
N THR A 201 18.64 49.83 26.10
CA THR A 201 18.75 48.48 25.54
C THR A 201 17.42 47.73 25.67
N ARG A 202 17.08 46.94 24.65
CA ARG A 202 15.95 46.02 24.66
C ARG A 202 16.29 44.75 23.87
N ALA A 203 15.74 43.61 24.26
CA ALA A 203 15.86 42.41 23.45
C ALA A 203 15.08 42.57 22.14
N LEU A 204 15.71 42.22 21.02
CA LEU A 204 15.02 41.96 19.76
C LEU A 204 14.63 40.48 19.78
N THR A 205 13.34 40.17 19.65
CA THR A 205 12.85 38.79 19.81
C THR A 205 12.97 37.99 18.53
N SER A 206 12.88 38.64 17.37
CA SER A 206 12.77 37.97 16.07
C SER A 206 13.04 38.90 14.88
N VAL A 207 13.07 38.32 13.68
CA VAL A 207 12.98 39.01 12.39
C VAL A 207 11.71 38.54 11.67
N ASN A 208 10.94 39.48 11.12
CA ASN A 208 9.72 39.28 10.33
C ASN A 208 8.69 38.30 10.93
N THR A 209 8.60 38.20 12.27
CA THR A 209 7.72 37.26 12.97
C THR A 209 6.64 38.03 13.75
N VAL A 210 5.61 38.49 13.03
CA VAL A 210 4.55 39.37 13.58
C VAL A 210 3.67 38.73 14.66
N ASN A 211 3.71 37.40 14.82
CA ASN A 211 2.95 36.71 15.85
C ASN A 211 3.53 36.94 17.27
N ASP A 212 4.83 37.28 17.39
CA ASP A 212 5.49 37.59 18.68
C ASP A 212 4.96 38.87 19.35
N LEU A 213 4.32 39.75 18.56
CA LEU A 213 3.61 40.93 19.07
C LEU A 213 2.54 40.56 20.11
N THR A 214 1.98 39.35 20.01
CA THR A 214 1.01 38.85 20.99
C THR A 214 1.60 38.73 22.40
N ALA A 215 2.87 38.36 22.51
CA ALA A 215 3.62 38.22 23.76
C ALA A 215 4.36 39.50 24.20
N GLY A 216 4.21 40.62 23.47
CA GLY A 216 4.92 41.87 23.75
C GLY A 216 6.37 41.90 23.25
N GLY A 217 6.72 41.00 22.31
CA GLY A 217 8.00 41.01 21.63
C GLY A 217 8.19 42.22 20.70
N ILE A 218 9.41 42.36 20.19
CA ILE A 218 9.75 43.32 19.14
C ILE A 218 10.44 42.55 18.03
N THR A 219 9.84 42.59 16.83
CA THR A 219 10.38 41.95 15.63
C THR A 219 11.00 43.01 14.71
N GLU A 220 12.13 42.70 14.09
CA GLU A 220 12.73 43.52 13.05
C GLU A 220 11.93 43.33 11.75
N VAL A 221 11.62 44.44 11.07
CA VAL A 221 10.89 44.45 9.81
C VAL A 221 11.85 44.80 8.68
N THR A 222 11.97 43.89 7.72
CA THR A 222 12.78 44.06 6.51
C THR A 222 11.88 44.17 5.26
N PRO A 223 12.42 44.55 4.08
CA PRO A 223 11.73 44.45 2.79
C PRO A 223 11.18 43.05 2.43
N ASP A 224 11.65 42.01 3.11
CA ASP A 224 11.30 40.61 2.87
C ASP A 224 10.01 40.19 3.55
N LEU A 225 9.49 40.95 4.52
CA LEU A 225 8.21 40.63 5.19
C LEU A 225 7.04 40.57 4.18
N GLY A 226 7.13 41.30 3.07
CA GLY A 226 6.01 41.53 2.16
C GLY A 226 5.00 42.54 2.72
N ASP A 227 3.88 42.71 2.02
CA ASP A 227 2.75 43.48 2.52
C ASP A 227 1.96 42.64 3.52
N THR A 228 1.95 43.06 4.79
CA THR A 228 1.26 42.36 5.89
C THR A 228 -0.02 43.09 6.29
N PRO A 229 -1.20 42.69 5.79
CA PRO A 229 -2.47 43.05 6.40
C PRO A 229 -2.68 42.29 7.73
N GLY A 230 -3.55 42.81 8.60
CA GLY A 230 -4.09 42.06 9.73
C GLY A 230 -3.08 41.66 10.82
N LEU A 231 -2.37 42.64 11.40
CA LEU A 231 -1.54 42.37 12.59
C LEU A 231 -2.38 41.83 13.76
N PRO A 232 -1.89 40.86 14.55
CA PRO A 232 -2.65 40.21 15.61
C PRO A 232 -2.94 41.12 16.82
N LYS A 233 -2.23 42.26 16.92
CA LYS A 233 -2.50 43.37 17.84
C LYS A 233 -2.15 44.69 17.14
N ALA A 234 -2.84 45.77 17.50
CA ALA A 234 -2.39 47.11 17.13
C ALA A 234 -1.01 47.40 17.74
N ALA A 235 -0.08 47.91 16.93
CA ALA A 235 1.34 47.95 17.24
C ALA A 235 1.95 49.37 17.08
N THR A 236 3.17 49.55 17.56
CA THR A 236 4.05 50.65 17.18
C THR A 236 5.05 50.14 16.14
N LEU A 237 5.15 50.83 15.01
CA LEU A 237 6.11 50.60 13.94
C LEU A 237 7.06 51.79 13.85
N VAL A 238 8.34 51.55 14.14
CA VAL A 238 9.45 52.48 13.89
C VAL A 238 10.02 52.17 12.51
N LEU A 239 10.31 53.19 11.71
CA LEU A 239 10.87 53.05 10.35
C LEU A 239 12.10 53.93 10.18
N GLY A 240 13.04 53.49 9.35
CA GLY A 240 14.24 54.26 9.03
C GLY A 240 15.07 53.71 7.88
N HIS A 241 16.20 54.38 7.58
CA HIS A 241 17.15 53.94 6.56
C HIS A 241 18.38 53.25 7.15
N VAL A 242 18.85 52.21 6.47
CA VAL A 242 19.97 51.36 6.90
C VAL A 242 21.26 52.16 7.07
N THR A 243 21.99 51.87 8.14
CA THR A 243 23.38 52.27 8.37
C THR A 243 24.21 51.07 8.84
N ASP A 244 25.52 51.22 8.90
CA ASP A 244 26.39 50.17 9.46
C ASP A 244 25.97 49.83 10.90
N GLY A 245 25.72 48.55 11.16
CA GLY A 245 25.22 48.04 12.45
C GLY A 245 23.80 48.45 12.88
N GLY A 246 22.93 48.95 11.98
CA GLY A 246 21.55 49.30 12.35
C GLY A 246 20.84 50.25 11.38
N PHE A 247 20.09 51.22 11.90
CA PHE A 247 19.37 52.21 11.08
C PHE A 247 19.19 53.58 11.78
N VAL A 248 18.96 54.63 10.99
CA VAL A 248 18.55 55.96 11.50
C VAL A 248 17.04 56.08 11.41
N VAL A 249 16.38 56.37 12.54
CA VAL A 249 14.92 56.51 12.62
C VAL A 249 14.46 57.72 11.81
N GLU A 250 13.51 57.50 10.90
CA GLU A 250 12.80 58.56 10.17
C GLU A 250 11.42 58.82 10.75
N GLU A 251 10.72 57.79 11.21
CA GLU A 251 9.30 57.88 11.60
C GLU A 251 8.94 56.85 12.69
N VAL A 252 8.00 57.21 13.57
CA VAL A 252 7.38 56.32 14.56
C VAL A 252 5.87 56.41 14.41
N ARG A 253 5.22 55.28 14.12
CA ARG A 253 3.77 55.18 13.91
C ARG A 253 3.15 54.30 14.99
N THR A 254 2.27 54.85 15.82
CA THR A 254 1.53 54.11 16.85
C THR A 254 0.16 53.66 16.35
N GLY A 255 -0.34 52.54 16.88
CA GLY A 255 -1.68 52.03 16.55
C GLY A 255 -1.80 51.40 15.15
N VAL A 256 -0.70 51.00 14.51
CA VAL A 256 -0.76 50.37 13.18
C VAL A 256 -1.35 48.95 13.27
N THR A 257 -2.17 48.59 12.28
CA THR A 257 -2.79 47.26 12.12
C THR A 257 -2.35 46.53 10.85
N THR A 258 -1.50 47.17 10.04
CA THR A 258 -0.89 46.64 8.82
C THR A 258 0.55 47.13 8.71
N VAL A 259 1.37 46.44 7.93
CA VAL A 259 2.75 46.84 7.58
C VAL A 259 2.89 46.76 6.05
N PRO A 260 3.19 47.87 5.35
CA PRO A 260 3.48 47.82 3.92
C PRO A 260 4.87 47.24 3.66
N ARG A 261 5.10 46.65 2.49
CA ARG A 261 6.43 46.17 2.08
C ARG A 261 7.42 47.33 2.08
N LEU A 262 8.52 47.20 2.82
CA LEU A 262 9.55 48.23 2.88
C LEU A 262 10.36 48.28 1.57
N SER A 263 10.80 49.48 1.15
CA SER A 263 11.73 49.63 0.03
C SER A 263 13.13 49.17 0.42
N THR A 264 13.92 48.70 -0.54
CA THR A 264 15.36 48.41 -0.36
C THR A 264 16.08 49.55 0.35
N GLY A 265 16.93 49.22 1.32
CA GLY A 265 17.66 50.21 2.15
C GLY A 265 16.86 50.80 3.31
N ARG A 266 15.62 50.32 3.56
CA ARG A 266 14.86 50.61 4.79
C ARG A 266 14.76 49.39 5.71
N LEU A 267 14.67 49.67 7.00
CA LEU A 267 14.34 48.72 8.07
C LEU A 267 13.30 49.34 9.00
N GLY A 268 12.76 48.51 9.89
CA GLY A 268 11.91 48.96 10.98
C GLY A 268 11.92 48.04 12.20
N LEU A 269 11.30 48.51 13.27
CA LEU A 269 11.02 47.73 14.48
C LEU A 269 9.52 47.77 14.75
N LEU A 270 8.92 46.60 14.93
CA LEU A 270 7.49 46.43 15.16
C LEU A 270 7.28 45.76 16.52
N GLY A 271 6.52 46.40 17.40
CA GLY A 271 6.24 45.92 18.76
C GLY A 271 4.83 46.28 19.20
N ALA A 272 4.20 45.43 20.02
CA ALA A 272 2.92 45.71 20.66
C ALA A 272 3.02 45.52 22.18
N GLY A 273 2.02 45.99 22.94
CA GLY A 273 2.08 45.99 24.41
C GLY A 273 3.36 46.68 24.93
N ASP A 274 4.01 46.09 25.93
CA ASP A 274 5.28 46.54 26.51
C ASP A 274 6.39 46.80 25.46
N GLY A 275 6.45 46.01 24.39
CA GLY A 275 7.41 46.20 23.30
C GLY A 275 7.10 47.46 22.48
N GLY A 276 5.83 47.65 22.12
CA GLY A 276 5.35 48.84 21.41
C GLY A 276 5.44 50.11 22.25
N GLN A 277 5.16 50.01 23.54
CA GLN A 277 5.32 51.11 24.51
C GLN A 277 6.80 51.51 24.62
N TRP A 278 7.72 50.53 24.77
CA TRP A 278 9.16 50.81 24.82
C TRP A 278 9.67 51.49 23.54
N LEU A 279 9.23 51.05 22.35
CA LEU A 279 9.55 51.72 21.08
C LEU A 279 9.06 53.18 21.06
N THR A 280 7.86 53.43 21.60
CA THR A 280 7.21 54.76 21.61
C THR A 280 7.85 55.71 22.61
N ASP A 281 8.28 55.22 23.78
CA ASP A 281 8.89 56.04 24.84
C ASP A 281 10.39 56.29 24.62
N THR A 282 11.07 55.43 23.84
CA THR A 282 12.54 55.48 23.67
C THR A 282 12.95 56.12 22.34
N LEU A 283 12.33 55.73 21.21
CA LEU A 283 12.85 56.03 19.87
C LEU A 283 12.11 57.19 19.21
N HIS A 284 12.87 58.09 18.58
CA HIS A 284 12.39 59.34 17.99
C HIS A 284 13.06 59.59 16.62
N GLY A 285 12.46 60.46 15.80
CA GLY A 285 12.99 60.82 14.48
C GLY A 285 14.38 61.48 14.57
N GLY A 286 15.38 60.83 13.99
CA GLY A 286 16.80 61.23 14.01
C GLY A 286 17.72 60.32 14.82
N ASP A 287 17.16 59.43 15.66
CA ASP A 287 17.94 58.55 16.54
C ASP A 287 18.69 57.46 15.77
N ARG A 288 19.80 56.98 16.34
CA ARG A 288 20.70 55.98 15.73
C ARG A 288 20.54 54.64 16.43
N VAL A 289 19.61 53.84 15.94
CA VAL A 289 19.31 52.52 16.47
C VAL A 289 20.35 51.52 16.00
N GLY A 290 21.13 50.97 16.93
CA GLY A 290 21.97 49.82 16.69
C GLY A 290 21.18 48.52 16.81
N ILE A 291 21.42 47.59 15.89
CA ILE A 291 20.83 46.25 15.86
C ILE A 291 21.96 45.23 15.84
N ALA A 292 22.03 44.40 16.88
CA ALA A 292 22.95 43.26 16.96
C ALA A 292 22.15 41.96 17.02
N THR A 293 22.37 41.05 16.07
CA THR A 293 21.70 39.75 15.98
C THR A 293 22.68 38.60 15.94
N ARG A 294 22.23 37.40 16.34
CA ARG A 294 23.04 36.18 16.37
C ARG A 294 22.18 34.92 16.25
N LEU A 295 22.62 33.98 15.42
CA LEU A 295 22.24 32.56 15.46
C LEU A 295 23.25 31.74 16.29
N SER A 296 22.78 30.62 16.84
CA SER A 296 23.55 29.73 17.72
C SER A 296 22.92 28.32 17.74
N PRO A 297 23.72 27.22 17.68
CA PRO A 297 25.17 27.19 17.79
C PRO A 297 25.92 27.62 16.51
N ASP A 298 25.35 27.42 15.33
CA ASP A 298 26.02 27.72 14.06
C ASP A 298 25.76 29.17 13.64
N ASN A 299 26.83 29.96 13.62
CA ASN A 299 26.81 31.40 13.31
C ASN A 299 27.42 31.73 11.94
N ASP A 300 27.68 30.71 11.13
CA ASP A 300 28.36 30.74 9.83
C ASP A 300 27.50 30.18 8.67
N VAL A 301 26.29 29.67 8.95
CA VAL A 301 25.34 29.21 7.92
C VAL A 301 24.94 30.35 6.98
N THR A 302 24.77 30.02 5.70
CA THR A 302 24.35 30.95 4.63
C THR A 302 22.97 30.61 4.06
N GLN A 303 22.52 29.38 4.24
CA GLN A 303 21.14 28.97 4.00
C GLN A 303 20.58 28.41 5.31
N LEU A 304 19.30 28.63 5.60
CA LEU A 304 18.59 28.00 6.71
C LEU A 304 17.13 27.81 6.33
N ILE A 305 16.53 26.70 6.75
CA ILE A 305 15.10 26.43 6.63
C ILE A 305 14.63 25.57 7.82
N SER A 306 13.43 25.82 8.33
CA SER A 306 12.77 24.95 9.31
C SER A 306 12.14 23.73 8.63
N GLY A 307 12.13 22.62 9.36
CA GLY A 307 11.31 21.44 9.04
C GLY A 307 10.26 21.20 10.12
N VAL A 308 9.64 20.03 10.09
CA VAL A 308 8.52 19.64 10.96
C VAL A 308 8.98 18.83 12.18
N ASP A 309 9.94 17.93 11.99
CA ASP A 309 10.38 16.95 12.99
C ASP A 309 11.79 16.41 12.67
N THR A 310 12.60 16.07 13.68
CA THR A 310 13.92 15.45 13.48
C THR A 310 13.79 13.92 13.50
N LEU A 311 13.74 13.34 12.31
CA LEU A 311 13.56 11.90 12.05
C LEU A 311 14.72 11.04 12.56
N VAL A 312 15.95 11.42 12.20
CA VAL A 312 17.17 10.64 12.43
C VAL A 312 18.20 11.53 13.08
N LYS A 313 18.90 10.98 14.08
CA LYS A 313 19.99 11.66 14.79
C LYS A 313 21.10 10.69 15.13
N ASP A 314 22.34 11.11 14.87
CA ASP A 314 23.55 10.32 15.13
C ASP A 314 23.55 8.89 14.53
N GLY A 315 22.85 8.69 13.42
CA GLY A 315 22.72 7.43 12.69
C GLY A 315 21.61 6.49 13.20
N ALA A 316 20.72 6.97 14.08
CA ALA A 316 19.60 6.19 14.60
C ALA A 316 18.27 6.96 14.47
N VAL A 317 17.16 6.22 14.38
CA VAL A 317 15.81 6.82 14.49
C VAL A 317 15.70 7.54 15.82
N TYR A 318 15.41 8.84 15.76
CA TYR A 318 15.21 9.72 16.90
C TYR A 318 13.72 10.01 17.08
N LYS A 319 13.32 10.69 18.17
CA LYS A 319 11.97 11.24 18.33
C LYS A 319 12.09 12.63 18.92
N ASP A 320 11.79 13.66 18.13
CA ASP A 320 11.96 15.06 18.51
C ASP A 320 10.89 15.47 19.55
N PRO A 321 11.26 15.84 20.79
CA PRO A 321 10.29 16.28 21.79
C PRO A 321 9.74 17.69 21.51
N THR A 322 10.22 18.36 20.45
CA THR A 322 9.78 19.68 19.99
C THR A 322 9.08 19.65 18.63
N GLY A 323 9.18 18.53 17.92
CA GLY A 323 8.60 18.29 16.60
C GLY A 323 7.06 18.21 16.63
N THR A 324 6.43 18.48 15.49
CA THR A 324 4.98 18.36 15.33
C THR A 324 4.61 17.64 14.02
N PRO A 325 5.04 16.37 13.85
CA PRO A 325 4.72 15.58 12.67
C PRO A 325 3.22 15.25 12.59
N PRO A 326 2.69 14.96 11.39
CA PRO A 326 1.32 14.50 11.22
C PRO A 326 1.11 13.11 11.85
N SER A 327 -0.15 12.72 12.03
CA SER A 327 -0.53 11.40 12.51
C SER A 327 -0.98 10.48 11.37
N GLY A 328 -0.86 9.16 11.59
CA GLY A 328 -1.12 8.16 10.55
C GLY A 328 -0.01 8.08 9.51
N ALA A 329 -0.35 7.52 8.36
CA ALA A 329 0.51 7.49 7.16
C ALA A 329 0.05 8.58 6.17
N ASN A 330 1.00 9.29 5.58
CA ASN A 330 0.75 10.42 4.68
C ASN A 330 1.76 10.40 3.51
N PRO A 331 1.54 11.19 2.44
CA PRO A 331 2.65 11.70 1.65
C PRO A 331 3.58 12.51 2.56
N GLU A 332 4.89 12.36 2.40
CA GLU A 332 5.88 12.98 3.28
C GLU A 332 7.12 13.45 2.50
N THR A 333 7.64 14.63 2.87
CA THR A 333 8.91 15.17 2.34
C THR A 333 9.99 15.09 3.43
N ALA A 334 11.18 14.59 3.10
CA ALA A 334 12.30 14.55 4.06
C ALA A 334 13.66 14.81 3.42
N VAL A 335 14.60 15.32 4.22
CA VAL A 335 16.01 15.50 3.86
C VAL A 335 16.88 14.82 4.89
N GLY A 336 17.79 13.96 4.44
CA GLY A 336 18.84 13.33 5.22
C GLY A 336 20.22 13.72 4.73
N VAL A 337 21.23 13.58 5.58
CA VAL A 337 22.63 13.83 5.22
C VAL A 337 23.57 12.83 5.90
N THR A 338 24.66 12.47 5.22
CA THR A 338 25.77 11.68 5.76
C THR A 338 26.46 12.35 6.95
N LYS A 339 27.28 11.58 7.68
CA LYS A 339 27.91 11.98 8.94
C LYS A 339 28.84 13.21 8.86
N ASP A 340 29.40 13.45 7.68
CA ASP A 340 30.27 14.58 7.34
C ASP A 340 29.50 15.82 6.85
N GLY A 341 28.18 15.71 6.63
CA GLY A 341 27.36 16.77 6.05
C GLY A 341 27.52 16.94 4.54
N ARG A 342 28.16 15.98 3.83
CA ARG A 342 28.60 16.14 2.42
C ARG A 342 27.81 15.39 1.37
N HIS A 343 26.99 14.40 1.71
CA HIS A 343 26.09 13.77 0.76
C HIS A 343 24.67 13.83 1.32
N ALA A 344 23.76 14.47 0.57
CA ALA A 344 22.36 14.64 0.95
C ALA A 344 21.45 13.69 0.16
N ILE A 345 20.43 13.19 0.85
CA ILE A 345 19.38 12.33 0.32
C ILE A 345 18.07 13.10 0.55
N VAL A 346 17.42 13.52 -0.53
CA VAL A 346 16.14 14.24 -0.47
C VAL A 346 15.07 13.35 -1.04
N VAL A 347 13.94 13.21 -0.33
CA VAL A 347 12.88 12.28 -0.68
C VAL A 347 11.53 12.97 -0.68
N ALA A 348 10.67 12.56 -1.62
CA ALA A 348 9.24 12.81 -1.60
C ALA A 348 8.54 11.46 -1.73
N VAL A 349 7.73 11.11 -0.73
CA VAL A 349 6.94 9.88 -0.68
C VAL A 349 5.52 10.21 -1.09
N ASP A 350 5.00 9.56 -2.13
CA ASP A 350 3.61 9.70 -2.53
C ASP A 350 2.68 8.94 -1.56
N GLY A 351 1.43 9.39 -1.42
CA GLY A 351 0.46 8.78 -0.52
C GLY A 351 -0.99 9.10 -0.88
N GLN A 352 -1.93 8.63 -0.06
CA GLN A 352 -3.40 8.78 -0.24
C GLN A 352 -3.98 8.14 -1.52
N GLY A 353 -3.18 7.50 -2.37
CA GLY A 353 -3.64 6.75 -3.56
C GLY A 353 -4.24 5.38 -3.24
N GLY A 354 -4.26 4.97 -1.97
CA GLY A 354 -4.69 3.64 -1.52
C GLY A 354 -3.59 2.58 -1.64
N ALA A 355 -3.79 1.45 -0.96
CA ALA A 355 -2.77 0.42 -0.73
C ALA A 355 -2.10 -0.12 -2.02
N ALA A 356 -2.80 -0.13 -3.15
CA ALA A 356 -2.29 -0.65 -4.42
C ALA A 356 -1.56 0.38 -5.31
N ARG A 357 -1.51 1.67 -4.92
CA ARG A 357 -0.89 2.75 -5.72
C ARG A 357 0.23 3.44 -4.94
N ALA A 358 -0.14 4.13 -3.87
CA ALA A 358 0.75 4.81 -2.95
C ALA A 358 -0.01 5.05 -1.65
N PHE A 359 0.32 4.31 -0.59
CA PHE A 359 -0.33 4.43 0.71
C PHE A 359 0.14 5.69 1.44
N GLY A 360 1.45 5.96 1.39
CA GLY A 360 2.13 6.93 2.22
C GLY A 360 2.78 6.26 3.43
N VAL A 361 3.67 6.98 4.12
CA VAL A 361 4.43 6.47 5.27
C VAL A 361 4.07 7.22 6.55
N THR A 362 4.19 6.55 7.69
CA THR A 362 4.19 7.24 8.99
C THR A 362 5.54 7.92 9.21
N ARG A 363 5.58 8.91 10.11
CA ARG A 363 6.81 9.56 10.57
C ARG A 363 7.91 8.58 11.00
N ASP A 364 7.55 7.51 11.71
CA ASP A 364 8.52 6.51 12.19
C ASP A 364 9.00 5.57 11.05
N GLN A 365 8.20 5.39 9.99
CA GLN A 365 8.60 4.71 8.75
C GLN A 365 9.49 5.59 7.87
N ALA A 366 9.19 6.88 7.73
CA ALA A 366 10.05 7.85 7.04
C ALA A 366 11.45 7.86 7.67
N ALA A 367 11.53 7.92 9.01
CA ALA A 367 12.82 7.83 9.72
C ALA A 367 13.57 6.52 9.43
N GLY A 368 12.87 5.38 9.41
CA GLY A 368 13.48 4.08 9.09
C GLY A 368 13.98 3.96 7.65
N TYR A 369 13.29 4.57 6.68
CA TYR A 369 13.76 4.69 5.30
C TYR A 369 15.04 5.54 5.21
N MET A 370 15.06 6.71 5.85
CA MET A 370 16.25 7.58 5.84
C MET A 370 17.48 6.88 6.47
N VAL A 371 17.30 6.08 7.52
CA VAL A 371 18.39 5.24 8.08
C VAL A 371 18.83 4.15 7.09
N ALA A 372 17.89 3.45 6.45
CA ALA A 372 18.22 2.39 5.48
C ALA A 372 19.02 2.92 4.27
N HIS A 373 18.75 4.16 3.85
CA HIS A 373 19.49 4.85 2.79
C HIS A 373 20.76 5.57 3.27
N GLY A 374 21.13 5.47 4.56
CA GLY A 374 22.42 5.90 5.09
C GLY A 374 22.49 7.31 5.66
N ALA A 375 21.36 7.97 5.92
CA ALA A 375 21.35 9.27 6.59
C ALA A 375 21.84 9.15 8.04
N TYR A 376 22.77 10.02 8.42
CA TYR A 376 23.28 10.14 9.80
C TYR A 376 22.46 11.14 10.63
N ASN A 377 21.98 12.20 10.00
CA ASN A 377 20.90 13.04 10.52
C ASN A 377 19.84 13.21 9.42
N ALA A 378 18.56 13.33 9.80
CA ALA A 378 17.49 13.62 8.85
C ALA A 378 16.33 14.36 9.50
N MET A 379 15.62 15.16 8.70
CA MET A 379 14.46 15.96 9.09
C MET A 379 13.29 15.72 8.15
N LEU A 380 12.08 15.74 8.72
CA LEU A 380 10.80 15.82 8.02
C LEU A 380 10.50 17.28 7.67
N PHE A 381 9.81 17.50 6.56
CA PHE A 381 9.32 18.79 6.06
C PHE A 381 7.79 18.74 5.91
N ASP A 382 7.16 19.74 5.31
CA ASP A 382 5.71 19.72 5.11
C ASP A 382 5.29 18.52 4.23
N GLY A 383 4.15 17.92 4.58
CA GLY A 383 3.67 16.64 4.04
C GLY A 383 2.30 16.78 3.37
N GLY A 384 1.61 15.66 3.15
CA GLY A 384 0.30 15.66 2.52
C GLY A 384 0.34 16.26 1.11
N GLY A 385 -0.65 17.07 0.76
CA GLY A 385 -0.72 17.74 -0.54
C GLY A 385 0.44 18.69 -0.83
N SER A 386 1.17 19.15 0.20
CA SER A 386 2.37 19.98 0.02
C SER A 386 3.57 19.19 -0.53
N THR A 387 3.57 17.85 -0.46
CA THR A 387 4.67 16.99 -0.92
C THR A 387 4.86 17.08 -2.43
N GLY A 388 5.85 17.87 -2.84
CA GLY A 388 6.19 18.12 -4.23
C GLY A 388 7.69 18.10 -4.46
N MET A 389 8.18 17.16 -5.27
CA MET A 389 9.56 17.11 -5.78
C MET A 389 9.58 17.46 -7.26
N VAL A 390 10.46 18.39 -7.61
CA VAL A 390 10.74 18.76 -9.00
C VAL A 390 12.16 18.35 -9.40
N SER A 391 12.33 17.88 -10.63
CA SER A 391 13.61 17.43 -11.17
C SER A 391 13.70 17.78 -12.67
N ARG A 392 14.91 18.05 -13.16
CA ARG A 392 15.18 18.38 -14.56
C ARG A 392 15.76 17.15 -15.26
N ALA A 393 14.95 16.55 -16.13
CA ALA A 393 15.36 15.43 -16.98
C ALA A 393 16.66 15.77 -17.78
N PRO A 394 17.51 14.77 -18.09
CA PRO A 394 18.77 14.96 -18.81
C PRO A 394 18.64 15.86 -20.06
N GLY A 395 19.33 17.00 -20.01
CA GLY A 395 19.36 17.98 -21.11
C GLY A 395 18.09 18.83 -21.30
N ALA A 396 17.04 18.69 -20.48
CA ALA A 396 15.94 19.65 -20.41
C ALA A 396 16.39 20.98 -19.78
N ASP A 397 15.75 22.11 -20.11
CA ASP A 397 16.16 23.43 -19.64
C ASP A 397 15.65 23.79 -18.24
N ARG A 398 14.49 23.26 -17.83
CA ARG A 398 13.83 23.51 -16.53
C ARG A 398 13.45 22.22 -15.80
N ALA A 399 13.32 22.30 -14.47
CA ALA A 399 12.79 21.20 -13.65
C ALA A 399 11.26 21.15 -13.72
N GLU A 400 10.67 19.96 -13.72
CA GLU A 400 9.21 19.73 -13.67
C GLU A 400 8.88 18.79 -12.49
N ILE A 401 7.61 18.72 -12.09
CA ILE A 401 7.14 17.79 -11.03
C ILE A 401 7.40 16.33 -11.43
N VAL A 402 7.92 15.52 -10.50
CA VAL A 402 8.24 14.09 -10.75
C VAL A 402 7.55 13.12 -9.80
N ASN A 403 7.08 13.55 -8.63
CA ASN A 403 6.23 12.73 -7.77
C ASN A 403 4.75 12.90 -8.15
N THR A 404 3.85 12.21 -7.44
CA THR A 404 2.39 12.30 -7.64
C THR A 404 1.76 13.12 -6.52
N PRO A 405 1.44 14.41 -6.73
CA PRO A 405 0.79 15.22 -5.69
C PRO A 405 -0.54 14.60 -5.27
N SER A 406 -0.84 14.59 -3.97
CA SER A 406 -2.04 13.89 -3.47
C SER A 406 -3.35 14.66 -3.68
N ASP A 407 -3.28 15.98 -3.88
CA ASP A 407 -4.47 16.85 -3.96
C ASP A 407 -5.37 16.51 -5.16
N GLN A 408 -6.65 16.26 -4.86
CA GLN A 408 -7.66 15.85 -5.83
C GLN A 408 -8.66 16.98 -6.14
N PRO A 409 -9.26 17.00 -7.35
CA PRO A 409 -9.09 16.02 -8.42
C PRO A 409 -7.79 16.23 -9.24
N GLY A 410 -7.22 15.12 -9.71
CA GLY A 410 -6.24 15.13 -10.80
C GLY A 410 -4.76 15.23 -10.40
N ASN A 411 -4.42 14.94 -9.14
CA ASN A 411 -3.05 14.96 -8.61
C ASN A 411 -2.37 16.34 -8.77
N THR A 412 -3.03 17.40 -8.29
CA THR A 412 -2.61 18.78 -8.53
C THR A 412 -1.47 19.20 -7.60
N GLU A 413 -0.42 19.84 -8.13
CA GLU A 413 0.68 20.41 -7.34
C GLU A 413 0.19 21.58 -6.46
N ARG A 414 0.34 21.46 -5.13
CA ARG A 414 -0.10 22.48 -4.17
C ARG A 414 0.85 23.69 -4.15
N PRO A 415 0.33 24.93 -4.17
CA PRO A 415 1.10 26.12 -3.82
C PRO A 415 1.52 26.11 -2.34
N VAL A 416 2.81 26.33 -2.06
CA VAL A 416 3.40 26.32 -0.71
C VAL A 416 4.20 27.59 -0.45
N ALA A 417 4.49 27.88 0.83
CA ALA A 417 5.21 29.09 1.21
C ALA A 417 6.70 29.12 0.79
N ASN A 418 7.36 27.95 0.69
CA ASN A 418 8.80 27.85 0.41
C ASN A 418 9.27 26.44 0.02
N GLY A 419 10.53 26.34 -0.41
CA GLY A 419 11.19 25.08 -0.72
C GLY A 419 12.73 25.12 -0.71
N ILE A 420 13.31 23.92 -0.82
CA ILE A 420 14.75 23.63 -0.86
C ILE A 420 15.13 23.29 -2.29
N PHE A 421 16.01 24.09 -2.90
CA PHE A 421 16.33 23.98 -4.32
C PHE A 421 17.82 23.77 -4.59
N PHE A 422 18.10 22.97 -5.61
CA PHE A 422 19.44 22.64 -6.10
C PHE A 422 19.73 23.36 -7.41
N TYR A 423 20.95 23.82 -7.58
CA TYR A 423 21.37 24.60 -8.76
C TYR A 423 22.77 24.18 -9.22
N SER A 424 23.00 24.21 -10.53
CA SER A 424 24.36 24.22 -11.07
C SER A 424 25.01 25.60 -10.85
N THR A 425 26.33 25.63 -10.65
CA THR A 425 27.14 26.87 -10.63
C THR A 425 27.58 27.32 -12.03
N ALA A 426 27.19 26.59 -13.08
CA ALA A 426 27.36 27.02 -14.48
C ALA A 426 26.53 28.28 -14.77
N LYS A 427 27.18 29.30 -15.35
CA LYS A 427 26.55 30.60 -15.67
C LYS A 427 25.91 30.65 -17.06
N GLU A 428 26.32 29.74 -17.92
CA GLU A 428 25.94 29.64 -19.33
C GLU A 428 26.21 28.19 -19.79
N ALA A 429 25.46 27.72 -20.78
CA ALA A 429 25.55 26.35 -21.28
C ALA A 429 26.91 26.07 -21.96
N GLY A 430 27.60 25.00 -21.55
CA GLY A 430 28.85 24.58 -22.19
C GLY A 430 28.64 23.97 -23.58
N ALA A 431 29.71 23.83 -24.36
CA ALA A 431 29.66 23.09 -25.61
C ALA A 431 29.40 21.60 -25.37
N ALA A 432 28.59 20.97 -26.23
CA ALA A 432 28.24 19.56 -26.11
C ALA A 432 29.48 18.66 -26.10
N VAL A 433 29.58 17.83 -25.06
CA VAL A 433 30.55 16.72 -24.99
C VAL A 433 29.92 15.40 -25.42
N GLU A 434 28.60 15.29 -25.24
CA GLU A 434 27.81 14.09 -25.49
C GLU A 434 26.46 14.45 -26.12
N VAL A 435 25.93 13.55 -26.94
CA VAL A 435 24.56 13.56 -27.43
C VAL A 435 23.98 12.20 -27.07
N VAL A 436 22.82 12.16 -26.44
CA VAL A 436 22.12 10.92 -26.14
C VAL A 436 20.91 10.83 -27.06
N VAL A 437 20.72 9.65 -27.64
CA VAL A 437 19.50 9.27 -28.37
C VAL A 437 18.97 8.08 -27.63
N ASN A 438 17.70 8.14 -27.19
CA ASN A 438 17.01 7.01 -26.61
C ASN A 438 17.79 6.33 -25.46
N ASP A 439 18.46 7.13 -24.63
CA ASP A 439 19.22 6.68 -23.46
C ASP A 439 20.34 5.68 -23.77
N GLY A 440 20.78 5.63 -25.03
CA GLY A 440 21.80 4.72 -25.56
C GLY A 440 21.24 3.40 -26.11
N GLU A 441 19.91 3.24 -26.19
CA GLU A 441 19.26 2.00 -26.63
C GLU A 441 18.81 2.01 -28.10
N GLN A 442 18.74 0.82 -28.70
CA GLN A 442 18.12 0.61 -30.01
C GLN A 442 16.63 0.98 -30.00
N VAL A 443 16.19 1.76 -30.99
CA VAL A 443 14.77 2.04 -31.20
C VAL A 443 14.16 0.94 -32.07
N THR A 444 13.19 0.21 -31.52
CA THR A 444 12.36 -0.75 -32.27
C THR A 444 10.90 -0.34 -32.20
N THR A 445 10.24 -0.18 -33.35
CA THR A 445 8.90 0.42 -33.47
C THR A 445 8.11 -0.15 -34.66
N VAL A 446 6.82 0.15 -34.76
CA VAL A 446 6.00 -0.07 -35.96
C VAL A 446 5.84 1.22 -36.78
N ALA A 447 5.37 1.11 -38.02
CA ALA A 447 4.91 2.23 -38.84
C ALA A 447 3.40 2.47 -38.65
N GLY A 448 2.94 3.71 -38.83
CA GLY A 448 1.53 4.11 -38.72
C GLY A 448 1.26 5.25 -37.73
N GLY A 449 2.21 5.52 -36.83
CA GLY A 449 2.17 6.63 -35.88
C GLY A 449 3.56 7.25 -35.66
N SER A 450 3.71 8.00 -34.57
CA SER A 450 5.00 8.59 -34.19
C SER A 450 5.32 8.28 -32.73
N VAL A 451 6.50 7.70 -32.46
CA VAL A 451 6.95 7.45 -31.08
C VAL A 451 7.70 8.67 -30.53
N PRO A 452 7.57 8.99 -29.22
CA PRO A 452 8.49 9.91 -28.59
C PRO A 452 9.91 9.33 -28.67
N LEU A 453 10.86 10.18 -29.01
CA LEU A 453 12.28 9.84 -29.07
C LEU A 453 13.06 10.92 -28.33
N ALA A 454 13.43 10.64 -27.09
CA ALA A 454 14.32 11.50 -26.33
C ALA A 454 15.65 11.65 -27.09
N VAL A 455 15.97 12.88 -27.50
CA VAL A 455 17.29 13.25 -28.01
C VAL A 455 17.72 14.52 -27.33
N HIS A 456 18.81 14.44 -26.57
CA HIS A 456 19.35 15.56 -25.81
C HIS A 456 20.87 15.63 -25.97
N SER A 457 21.48 16.75 -25.59
CA SER A 457 22.95 16.88 -25.58
C SER A 457 23.40 17.63 -24.34
N VAL A 458 24.42 17.10 -23.67
CA VAL A 458 24.93 17.65 -22.41
C VAL A 458 26.36 18.18 -22.53
N ASP A 459 26.67 19.13 -21.66
CA ASP A 459 28.01 19.66 -21.49
C ASP A 459 28.82 18.86 -20.45
N ARG A 460 30.06 19.30 -20.19
CA ARG A 460 31.00 18.66 -19.24
C ARG A 460 30.54 18.64 -17.76
N LEU A 461 29.38 19.23 -17.45
CA LEU A 461 28.77 19.31 -16.13
C LEU A 461 27.37 18.65 -16.12
N ALA A 462 27.05 17.85 -17.14
CA ALA A 462 25.72 17.25 -17.34
C ALA A 462 24.57 18.29 -17.41
N ASN A 463 24.88 19.55 -17.73
CA ASN A 463 23.87 20.55 -18.04
C ASN A 463 23.48 20.48 -19.53
N PRO A 464 22.32 21.01 -19.93
CA PRO A 464 21.98 21.21 -21.34
C PRO A 464 23.11 21.93 -22.08
N ALA A 465 23.55 21.37 -23.20
CA ALA A 465 24.61 21.96 -23.99
C ALA A 465 24.11 23.11 -24.89
N ALA A 466 24.98 24.09 -25.11
CA ALA A 466 24.76 25.13 -26.11
C ALA A 466 24.71 24.55 -27.53
N GLY A 467 23.91 25.19 -28.39
CA GLY A 467 23.66 24.77 -29.76
C GLY A 467 22.29 24.10 -29.92
N GLN A 468 22.15 23.29 -30.97
CA GLN A 468 20.97 22.46 -31.23
C GLN A 468 21.44 21.10 -31.74
N VAL A 469 20.66 20.05 -31.51
CA VAL A 469 20.98 18.72 -32.01
C VAL A 469 20.42 18.56 -33.42
N ASP A 470 21.31 18.39 -34.41
CA ASP A 470 20.99 17.93 -35.76
C ASP A 470 20.71 16.43 -35.70
N VAL A 471 19.51 15.99 -36.08
CA VAL A 471 19.06 14.59 -36.01
C VAL A 471 18.59 14.13 -37.39
N ARG A 472 19.14 13.03 -37.87
CA ARG A 472 18.84 12.47 -39.20
C ARG A 472 18.78 10.95 -39.18
N VAL A 473 17.89 10.38 -39.97
CA VAL A 473 17.74 8.92 -40.13
C VAL A 473 18.43 8.46 -41.41
N GLU A 474 19.17 7.36 -41.36
CA GLU A 474 19.77 6.70 -42.52
C GLU A 474 19.26 5.25 -42.66
N PRO A 475 18.63 4.87 -43.81
CA PRO A 475 18.24 5.74 -44.93
C PRO A 475 17.04 6.62 -44.55
N SER A 476 17.01 7.88 -45.01
CA SER A 476 15.94 8.84 -44.71
C SER A 476 14.55 8.43 -45.22
N SER A 477 14.47 7.43 -46.10
CA SER A 477 13.20 6.80 -46.49
C SER A 477 12.54 5.97 -45.39
N LEU A 478 13.24 5.66 -44.29
CA LEU A 478 12.77 4.76 -43.22
C LEU A 478 11.85 5.49 -42.23
N ALA A 479 12.27 6.66 -41.75
CA ALA A 479 11.54 7.50 -40.80
C ALA A 479 12.02 8.96 -40.88
N SER A 480 11.19 9.90 -40.47
CA SER A 480 11.58 11.28 -40.14
C SER A 480 11.71 11.46 -38.63
N TYR A 481 12.44 12.51 -38.21
CA TYR A 481 12.46 13.00 -36.84
C TYR A 481 12.17 14.50 -36.86
N GLU A 482 11.23 14.94 -36.03
CA GLU A 482 10.78 16.33 -35.89
C GLU A 482 10.20 16.50 -34.48
N ASP A 483 10.46 17.63 -33.81
CA ASP A 483 9.91 18.01 -32.49
C ASP A 483 9.88 16.88 -31.43
N GLY A 484 11.01 16.16 -31.26
CA GLY A 484 11.14 15.10 -30.26
C GLY A 484 10.41 13.79 -30.60
N ARG A 485 9.86 13.66 -31.81
CA ARG A 485 9.10 12.49 -32.27
C ARG A 485 9.74 11.86 -33.50
N LEU A 486 9.84 10.54 -33.49
CA LEU A 486 10.26 9.73 -34.63
C LEU A 486 9.02 9.19 -35.35
N THR A 487 8.89 9.43 -36.65
CA THR A 487 7.73 9.03 -37.46
C THR A 487 8.16 7.99 -38.51
N PRO A 488 7.93 6.68 -38.29
CA PRO A 488 8.34 5.64 -39.23
C PRO A 488 7.43 5.57 -40.46
N HIS A 489 8.02 5.68 -41.64
CA HIS A 489 7.30 5.74 -42.93
C HIS A 489 7.11 4.36 -43.57
N ARG A 490 7.99 3.41 -43.25
CA ARG A 490 8.03 2.06 -43.85
C ARG A 490 8.80 1.10 -42.97
N THR A 491 8.63 -0.18 -43.23
CA THR A 491 9.38 -1.25 -42.55
C THR A 491 10.80 -1.42 -43.10
N GLY A 492 11.71 -1.84 -42.23
CA GLY A 492 13.14 -2.01 -42.51
C GLY A 492 14.03 -1.64 -41.33
N SER A 493 15.35 -1.69 -41.53
CA SER A 493 16.36 -1.35 -40.53
C SER A 493 17.23 -0.18 -41.01
N GLY A 494 17.75 0.61 -40.07
CA GLY A 494 18.58 1.78 -40.32
C GLY A 494 19.27 2.29 -39.06
N ARG A 495 19.66 3.55 -39.07
CA ARG A 495 20.23 4.25 -37.90
C ARG A 495 19.62 5.64 -37.73
N ILE A 496 19.46 6.05 -36.49
CA ILE A 496 19.34 7.46 -36.11
C ILE A 496 20.77 7.97 -35.92
N ILE A 497 21.04 9.21 -36.34
CA ILE A 497 22.32 9.89 -36.15
C ILE A 497 22.00 11.26 -35.59
N ALA A 498 22.51 11.56 -34.39
CA ALA A 498 22.28 12.82 -33.70
C ALA A 498 23.61 13.52 -33.40
N ARG A 499 23.65 14.83 -33.56
CA ARG A 499 24.89 15.62 -33.49
C ARG A 499 24.67 17.02 -32.92
N ASN A 500 25.49 17.39 -31.93
CA ASN A 500 25.68 18.79 -31.54
C ASN A 500 27.18 19.13 -31.62
N GLY A 501 27.54 20.02 -32.56
CA GLY A 501 28.92 20.48 -32.78
C GLY A 501 29.91 19.36 -33.13
N ARG A 502 30.61 18.84 -32.12
CA ARG A 502 31.57 17.74 -32.21
C ARG A 502 31.07 16.42 -31.61
N ALA A 503 30.12 16.47 -30.69
CA ALA A 503 29.49 15.28 -30.13
C ALA A 503 28.55 14.67 -31.18
N VAL A 504 28.68 13.36 -31.40
CA VAL A 504 27.92 12.60 -32.41
C VAL A 504 27.64 11.21 -31.85
N THR A 505 26.36 10.83 -31.86
CA THR A 505 25.88 9.51 -31.44
C THR A 505 25.05 8.91 -32.57
N SER A 506 24.96 7.58 -32.64
CA SER A 506 24.16 6.94 -33.66
C SER A 506 23.60 5.60 -33.20
N GLU A 507 22.31 5.59 -32.92
CA GLU A 507 21.60 4.38 -32.53
C GLU A 507 20.96 3.65 -33.70
N LYS A 508 20.69 2.36 -33.48
CA LYS A 508 19.96 1.53 -34.44
C LYS A 508 18.48 1.92 -34.43
N LEU A 509 17.87 1.86 -35.61
CA LEU A 509 16.42 1.94 -35.78
C LEU A 509 15.93 0.70 -36.53
N GLU A 510 14.91 0.05 -35.98
CA GLU A 510 14.22 -1.07 -36.61
C GLU A 510 12.71 -0.83 -36.64
N VAL A 511 12.12 -0.93 -37.84
CA VAL A 511 10.69 -0.69 -38.08
C VAL A 511 10.05 -1.99 -38.55
N VAL A 512 9.32 -2.65 -37.65
CA VAL A 512 8.86 -4.03 -37.81
C VAL A 512 7.51 -4.13 -38.51
N SER A 513 7.28 -5.23 -39.23
CA SER A 513 6.05 -5.48 -40.02
C SER A 513 5.04 -6.42 -39.37
N ARG A 514 5.41 -7.03 -38.23
CA ARG A 514 4.64 -8.00 -37.45
C ARG A 514 5.12 -7.96 -36.00
N LEU A 515 4.23 -8.32 -35.08
CA LEU A 515 4.53 -8.52 -33.66
C LEU A 515 4.37 -10.00 -33.30
N ALA A 516 5.12 -10.47 -32.31
CA ALA A 516 4.94 -11.78 -31.69
C ALA A 516 3.90 -11.74 -30.57
N SER A 517 3.89 -10.66 -29.78
CA SER A 517 2.81 -10.31 -28.85
C SER A 517 2.42 -8.83 -29.00
N LEU A 518 1.16 -8.51 -28.66
CA LEU A 518 0.64 -7.15 -28.52
C LEU A 518 -0.16 -7.10 -27.21
N ALA A 519 0.18 -6.16 -26.34
CA ALA A 519 -0.52 -5.88 -25.10
C ALA A 519 -1.00 -4.43 -25.08
N VAL A 520 -2.04 -4.18 -24.29
CA VAL A 520 -2.61 -2.87 -24.01
C VAL A 520 -2.57 -2.66 -22.50
N SER A 521 -2.13 -1.48 -22.08
CA SER A 521 -2.01 -1.11 -20.66
C SER A 521 -2.75 0.19 -20.36
N PRO A 522 -3.59 0.24 -19.31
CA PRO A 522 -4.00 -0.89 -18.45
C PRO A 522 -4.84 -1.97 -19.18
N ASP A 523 -4.70 -3.22 -18.75
CA ASP A 523 -5.46 -4.40 -19.20
C ASP A 523 -6.88 -4.48 -18.61
N LYS A 524 -7.03 -3.90 -17.41
CA LYS A 524 -8.28 -3.71 -16.66
C LYS A 524 -8.27 -2.30 -16.08
N ALA A 525 -9.24 -1.47 -16.46
CA ALA A 525 -9.44 -0.14 -15.86
C ALA A 525 -10.88 0.04 -15.41
N ASP A 526 -11.08 0.72 -14.28
CA ASP A 526 -12.41 1.02 -13.73
C ASP A 526 -12.48 2.54 -13.54
N LEU A 527 -13.46 3.19 -14.17
CA LEU A 527 -13.52 4.64 -14.39
C LEU A 527 -14.90 5.22 -14.04
N ASP A 528 -14.93 6.34 -13.33
CA ASP A 528 -16.17 7.10 -13.11
C ASP A 528 -16.77 7.62 -14.44
N ASN A 529 -18.07 7.93 -14.45
CA ASN A 529 -18.74 8.45 -15.65
C ASN A 529 -18.11 9.76 -16.14
N GLY A 530 -17.68 9.79 -17.40
CA GLY A 530 -17.01 10.95 -18.01
C GLY A 530 -15.50 11.06 -17.73
N ALA A 531 -14.92 10.17 -16.91
CA ALA A 531 -13.47 10.12 -16.71
C ALA A 531 -12.73 9.61 -17.96
N THR A 532 -11.42 9.87 -18.04
CA THR A 532 -10.56 9.46 -19.15
C THR A 532 -9.44 8.53 -18.69
N GLN A 533 -9.02 7.62 -19.58
CA GLN A 533 -7.89 6.73 -19.38
C GLN A 533 -7.02 6.73 -20.62
N GLN A 534 -5.75 7.12 -20.48
CA GLN A 534 -4.78 6.92 -21.54
C GLN A 534 -4.49 5.42 -21.66
N LEU A 535 -4.75 4.83 -22.82
CA LEU A 535 -4.32 3.48 -23.17
C LEU A 535 -2.97 3.56 -23.88
N THR A 536 -2.07 2.65 -23.52
CA THR A 536 -0.74 2.52 -24.12
C THR A 536 -0.59 1.12 -24.71
N LEU A 537 0.29 0.96 -25.69
CA LEU A 537 0.51 -0.30 -26.40
C LEU A 537 1.98 -0.72 -26.30
N SER A 538 2.19 -1.99 -25.97
CA SER A 538 3.50 -2.63 -25.97
C SER A 538 3.44 -3.94 -26.74
N GLY A 539 4.60 -4.43 -27.18
CA GLY A 539 4.67 -5.68 -27.93
C GLY A 539 6.10 -6.18 -28.07
N THR A 540 6.24 -7.37 -28.64
CA THR A 540 7.55 -8.02 -28.83
C THR A 540 7.77 -8.42 -30.28
N VAL A 541 9.03 -8.56 -30.69
CA VAL A 541 9.42 -9.35 -31.87
C VAL A 541 9.62 -10.82 -31.51
N LYS A 542 9.70 -11.68 -32.53
CA LYS A 542 9.84 -13.14 -32.37
C LYS A 542 11.00 -13.57 -31.46
N ASP A 543 12.08 -12.82 -31.45
CA ASP A 543 13.30 -13.14 -30.70
C ASP A 543 13.33 -12.47 -29.31
N GLY A 544 12.17 -12.00 -28.82
CA GLY A 544 11.96 -11.50 -27.45
C GLY A 544 12.19 -9.99 -27.24
N GLY A 545 12.79 -9.29 -28.19
CA GLY A 545 13.01 -7.83 -28.09
C GLY A 545 11.71 -7.03 -28.06
N GLU A 546 11.66 -5.99 -27.23
CA GLU A 546 10.49 -5.11 -27.13
C GLU A 546 10.30 -4.20 -28.35
N VAL A 547 9.06 -3.73 -28.52
CA VAL A 547 8.63 -2.82 -29.59
C VAL A 547 7.82 -1.70 -28.96
N ARG A 548 8.25 -0.45 -29.17
CA ARG A 548 7.46 0.73 -28.80
C ARG A 548 6.37 0.94 -29.86
N ILE A 549 5.12 1.00 -29.43
CA ILE A 549 3.96 1.05 -30.33
C ILE A 549 3.23 2.38 -30.14
N PRO A 550 3.28 3.30 -31.12
CA PRO A 550 2.51 4.54 -31.05
C PRO A 550 1.02 4.20 -31.24
N ALA A 551 0.16 4.78 -30.40
CA ALA A 551 -1.28 4.48 -30.40
C ALA A 551 -1.97 4.82 -31.74
N GLU A 552 -1.40 5.76 -32.50
CA GLU A 552 -1.88 6.13 -33.85
C GLU A 552 -1.67 5.03 -34.90
N ALA A 553 -0.78 4.05 -34.62
CA ALA A 553 -0.61 2.86 -35.48
C ALA A 553 -1.67 1.77 -35.23
N ALA A 554 -2.61 1.98 -34.31
CA ALA A 554 -3.64 1.01 -33.96
C ALA A 554 -5.01 1.35 -34.52
N THR A 555 -5.71 0.32 -35.00
CA THR A 555 -7.17 0.39 -35.19
C THR A 555 -7.83 0.10 -33.86
N TRP A 556 -8.38 1.14 -33.21
CA TRP A 556 -9.15 1.03 -31.96
C TRP A 556 -10.63 0.75 -32.21
N LYS A 557 -11.28 -0.02 -31.33
CA LYS A 557 -12.74 -0.19 -31.28
C LYS A 557 -13.23 -0.46 -29.85
N VAL A 558 -14.27 0.26 -29.43
CA VAL A 558 -15.00 0.04 -28.17
C VAL A 558 -16.28 -0.76 -28.45
N THR A 559 -16.64 -1.69 -27.54
CA THR A 559 -17.88 -2.47 -27.60
C THR A 559 -18.47 -2.65 -26.19
N PRO A 560 -19.71 -2.22 -25.89
CA PRO A 560 -20.62 -1.40 -26.69
C PRO A 560 -20.12 0.05 -26.89
N GLU A 561 -20.39 0.61 -28.06
CA GLU A 561 -19.96 1.98 -28.46
C GLU A 561 -20.53 3.10 -27.59
N ASN A 562 -21.63 2.86 -26.85
CA ASN A 562 -22.27 3.85 -25.99
C ASN A 562 -21.67 3.97 -24.58
N LEU A 563 -20.65 3.17 -24.24
CA LEU A 563 -19.94 3.23 -22.96
C LEU A 563 -18.68 4.11 -23.01
N GLY A 564 -18.17 4.44 -24.20
CA GLY A 564 -17.04 5.34 -24.36
C GLY A 564 -16.43 5.31 -25.75
N THR A 565 -15.45 6.17 -25.97
CA THR A 565 -14.72 6.30 -27.24
C THR A 565 -13.21 6.34 -26.99
N VAL A 566 -12.43 5.68 -27.84
CA VAL A 566 -10.96 5.88 -27.90
C VAL A 566 -10.62 6.77 -29.08
N ASP A 567 -9.75 7.77 -28.87
CA ASP A 567 -9.24 8.62 -29.94
C ASP A 567 -8.05 7.99 -30.69
N ALA A 568 -7.49 8.70 -31.67
CA ALA A 568 -6.33 8.21 -32.42
C ALA A 568 -5.05 8.06 -31.57
N HIS A 569 -4.96 8.73 -30.42
CA HIS A 569 -3.82 8.69 -29.52
C HIS A 569 -4.01 7.71 -28.36
N GLY A 570 -5.08 6.91 -28.37
CA GLY A 570 -5.36 5.90 -27.34
C GLY A 570 -6.06 6.44 -26.10
N LEU A 571 -6.52 7.69 -26.08
CA LEU A 571 -7.26 8.23 -24.94
C LEU A 571 -8.70 7.71 -24.95
N PHE A 572 -9.01 6.78 -24.06
CA PHE A 572 -10.38 6.36 -23.77
C PHE A 572 -11.10 7.45 -22.97
N THR A 573 -12.30 7.82 -23.40
CA THR A 573 -13.23 8.69 -22.66
C THR A 573 -14.48 7.91 -22.31
N ALA A 574 -14.77 7.80 -21.02
CA ALA A 574 -15.92 7.10 -20.48
C ALA A 574 -17.23 7.86 -20.76
N SER A 575 -18.33 7.14 -20.92
CA SER A 575 -19.67 7.74 -21.08
C SER A 575 -20.08 8.54 -19.85
N GLY A 576 -20.49 9.79 -20.04
CA GLY A 576 -20.91 10.69 -18.96
C GLY A 576 -22.29 10.41 -18.35
N GLY A 577 -22.99 9.37 -18.79
CA GLY A 577 -24.36 9.08 -18.34
C GLY A 577 -24.87 7.65 -18.58
N VAL A 578 -23.99 6.71 -18.92
CA VAL A 578 -24.32 5.28 -19.03
C VAL A 578 -23.18 4.48 -18.41
N GLY A 579 -23.49 3.55 -17.50
CA GLY A 579 -22.51 2.64 -16.92
C GLY A 579 -22.56 1.23 -17.51
N GLY A 580 -21.48 0.46 -17.34
CA GLY A 580 -21.33 -0.92 -17.83
C GLY A 580 -19.87 -1.33 -18.04
N LEU A 581 -19.65 -2.56 -18.52
CA LEU A 581 -18.33 -3.02 -18.97
C LEU A 581 -18.17 -2.84 -20.48
N ALA A 582 -17.10 -2.18 -20.90
CA ALA A 582 -16.70 -2.02 -22.29
C ALA A 582 -15.48 -2.90 -22.62
N GLU A 583 -15.54 -3.67 -23.71
CA GLU A 583 -14.38 -4.26 -24.34
C GLU A 583 -13.74 -3.22 -25.27
N VAL A 584 -12.44 -2.99 -25.12
CA VAL A 584 -11.66 -2.11 -26.01
C VAL A 584 -10.58 -2.94 -26.70
N SER A 585 -10.70 -3.05 -28.02
CA SER A 585 -9.77 -3.79 -28.87
C SER A 585 -8.83 -2.83 -29.60
N ALA A 586 -7.58 -3.26 -29.78
CA ALA A 586 -6.55 -2.57 -30.55
C ALA A 586 -5.87 -3.54 -31.52
N GLN A 587 -5.77 -3.17 -32.80
CA GLN A 587 -5.06 -3.96 -33.82
C GLN A 587 -3.87 -3.20 -34.40
N VAL A 588 -2.67 -3.79 -34.31
CA VAL A 588 -1.39 -3.24 -34.80
C VAL A 588 -0.62 -4.31 -35.55
N ALA A 589 -0.07 -3.96 -36.72
CA ALA A 589 0.84 -4.81 -37.52
C ALA A 589 0.33 -6.26 -37.80
N GLY A 590 -1.00 -6.46 -37.79
CA GLY A 590 -1.65 -7.75 -38.00
C GLY A 590 -1.94 -8.57 -36.73
N THR A 591 -1.58 -8.07 -35.55
CA THR A 591 -1.88 -8.65 -34.24
C THR A 591 -2.99 -7.83 -33.56
N THR A 592 -3.92 -8.47 -32.86
CA THR A 592 -4.99 -7.81 -32.08
C THR A 592 -4.82 -8.10 -30.60
N THR A 593 -5.16 -7.13 -29.74
CA THR A 593 -5.23 -7.25 -28.29
C THR A 593 -6.51 -6.61 -27.75
N THR A 594 -6.86 -6.88 -26.50
CA THR A 594 -8.10 -6.40 -25.84
C THR A 594 -7.86 -6.05 -24.38
N THR A 595 -8.33 -4.87 -23.96
CA THR A 595 -8.50 -4.46 -22.55
C THR A 595 -9.99 -4.37 -22.23
N SER A 596 -10.33 -4.40 -20.94
CA SER A 596 -11.71 -4.28 -20.46
C SER A 596 -11.85 -3.12 -19.49
N ILE A 597 -12.75 -2.19 -19.79
CA ILE A 597 -12.93 -0.94 -19.06
C ILE A 597 -14.32 -0.90 -18.43
N ALA A 598 -14.39 -0.88 -17.10
CA ALA A 598 -15.63 -0.63 -16.38
C ALA A 598 -15.90 0.88 -16.34
N VAL A 599 -17.14 1.27 -16.64
CA VAL A 599 -17.55 2.68 -16.78
C VAL A 599 -18.70 2.97 -15.83
N GLY A 600 -18.54 4.01 -15.01
CA GLY A 600 -19.48 4.36 -13.95
C GLY A 600 -19.49 3.34 -12.81
N SER A 601 -20.53 3.41 -11.99
CA SER A 601 -20.74 2.51 -10.84
C SER A 601 -22.17 2.00 -10.78
N VAL A 602 -22.36 0.80 -10.23
CA VAL A 602 -23.68 0.31 -9.78
C VAL A 602 -23.90 0.83 -8.35
N SER A 603 -25.06 1.42 -8.05
CA SER A 603 -25.34 1.95 -6.71
C SER A 603 -26.38 1.13 -5.94
N LYS A 604 -26.10 0.86 -4.66
CA LYS A 604 -27.09 0.38 -3.68
C LYS A 604 -27.29 1.42 -2.60
N VAL A 605 -28.54 1.82 -2.35
CA VAL A 605 -28.87 2.74 -1.25
C VAL A 605 -28.61 2.06 0.10
N ILE A 606 -27.87 2.75 0.97
CA ILE A 606 -27.61 2.38 2.37
C ILE A 606 -28.68 3.00 3.27
N ASP A 607 -28.95 4.30 3.08
CA ASP A 607 -30.00 5.05 3.75
C ASP A 607 -30.49 6.19 2.85
N PRO A 608 -31.81 6.42 2.70
CA PRO A 608 -32.31 7.47 1.82
C PRO A 608 -32.10 8.89 2.36
N MET A 609 -31.68 9.05 3.63
CA MET A 609 -31.46 10.33 4.33
C MET A 609 -32.70 11.24 4.31
N THR A 610 -33.85 10.71 4.71
CA THR A 610 -35.15 11.40 4.69
C THR A 610 -35.67 11.82 6.08
N SER A 611 -35.07 11.36 7.18
CA SER A 611 -35.64 11.55 8.53
C SER A 611 -34.64 11.96 9.62
N PRO A 612 -34.96 12.99 10.44
CA PRO A 612 -34.19 13.36 11.62
C PRO A 612 -34.43 12.42 12.82
N ASP A 613 -35.26 11.39 12.68
CA ASP A 613 -35.32 10.26 13.62
C ASP A 613 -34.22 9.22 13.34
N VAL A 614 -33.61 9.24 12.15
CA VAL A 614 -32.43 8.43 11.78
C VAL A 614 -31.16 9.26 11.91
N TRP A 615 -31.13 10.50 11.41
CA TRP A 615 -29.96 11.39 11.46
C TRP A 615 -30.08 12.49 12.52
N ARG A 616 -28.94 13.12 12.86
CA ARG A 616 -28.86 14.30 13.74
C ARG A 616 -27.65 15.15 13.37
N LEU A 617 -27.72 16.45 13.64
CA LEU A 617 -26.52 17.28 13.82
C LEU A 617 -25.89 16.89 15.16
N SER A 618 -24.78 16.16 15.13
CA SER A 618 -24.10 15.60 16.31
C SER A 618 -23.03 16.53 16.89
N ASN A 619 -22.46 17.42 16.08
CA ASN A 619 -21.51 18.44 16.51
C ASN A 619 -21.73 19.73 15.71
N ASN A 620 -21.49 20.87 16.35
CA ASN A 620 -21.46 22.20 15.74
C ASN A 620 -20.41 23.03 16.47
N THR A 621 -19.32 23.39 15.79
CA THR A 621 -18.24 24.23 16.34
C THR A 621 -18.18 25.62 15.70
N THR A 622 -19.19 26.00 14.91
CA THR A 622 -19.24 27.34 14.28
C THR A 622 -19.41 28.46 15.31
N GLY A 623 -20.06 28.17 16.44
CA GLY A 623 -20.49 29.14 17.45
C GLY A 623 -21.87 29.76 17.19
N GLU A 624 -22.46 29.50 16.02
CA GLU A 624 -23.76 30.01 15.58
C GLU A 624 -24.83 28.89 15.50
N PRO A 625 -26.13 29.22 15.55
CA PRO A 625 -27.19 28.22 15.38
C PRO A 625 -27.17 27.55 14.00
N ALA A 626 -27.41 26.23 13.98
CA ALA A 626 -27.64 25.44 12.77
C ALA A 626 -28.73 24.39 13.04
N THR A 627 -29.50 24.00 12.02
CA THR A 627 -30.65 23.10 12.16
C THR A 627 -30.74 22.07 11.04
N LEU A 628 -30.99 20.81 11.41
CA LEU A 628 -31.27 19.71 10.48
C LEU A 628 -32.76 19.36 10.52
N ALA A 629 -33.43 19.30 9.37
CA ALA A 629 -34.86 18.97 9.24
C ALA A 629 -35.15 18.14 7.99
N ALA A 630 -36.28 17.43 7.94
CA ALA A 630 -36.74 16.77 6.72
C ALA A 630 -37.35 17.79 5.72
N ASP A 631 -37.11 17.59 4.42
CA ASP A 631 -37.56 18.46 3.33
C ASP A 631 -38.32 17.61 2.27
N PRO A 632 -39.65 17.42 2.44
CA PRO A 632 -40.44 16.51 1.60
C PRO A 632 -40.56 16.95 0.15
N GLY A 633 -40.40 16.02 -0.79
CA GLY A 633 -40.47 16.27 -2.23
C GLY A 633 -39.22 16.92 -2.83
N VAL A 634 -38.22 17.28 -2.03
CA VAL A 634 -36.89 17.72 -2.52
C VAL A 634 -35.98 16.50 -2.60
N VAL A 635 -35.86 15.91 -3.79
CA VAL A 635 -35.16 14.62 -4.04
C VAL A 635 -34.11 14.72 -5.17
N PRO A 636 -33.07 13.86 -5.18
CA PRO A 636 -32.09 13.77 -6.28
C PRO A 636 -32.70 13.31 -7.62
N PRO A 637 -31.99 13.55 -8.75
CA PRO A 637 -32.40 13.04 -10.06
C PRO A 637 -32.59 11.52 -10.06
N GLY A 638 -33.71 11.05 -10.60
CA GLY A 638 -34.04 9.61 -10.69
C GLY A 638 -34.47 8.94 -9.38
N SER A 639 -34.40 9.63 -8.24
CA SER A 639 -34.83 9.07 -6.95
C SER A 639 -36.36 8.90 -6.86
N THR A 640 -36.78 7.82 -6.22
CA THR A 640 -38.20 7.53 -5.88
C THR A 640 -38.55 7.81 -4.41
N GLU A 641 -37.63 8.42 -3.66
CA GLU A 641 -37.77 8.68 -2.23
C GLU A 641 -38.76 9.80 -1.90
N SER A 642 -39.08 9.95 -0.61
CA SER A 642 -40.09 10.92 -0.13
C SER A 642 -39.58 12.37 0.04
N GLY A 643 -38.26 12.59 0.04
CA GLY A 643 -37.64 13.89 0.28
C GLY A 643 -36.13 13.78 0.53
N SER A 644 -35.61 14.71 1.32
CA SER A 644 -34.20 14.77 1.76
C SER A 644 -34.10 15.34 3.18
N LEU A 645 -32.88 15.42 3.71
CA LEU A 645 -32.58 16.18 4.92
C LEU A 645 -31.94 17.51 4.57
N ARG A 646 -32.50 18.62 5.06
CA ARG A 646 -31.97 19.96 4.89
C ARG A 646 -31.20 20.42 6.12
N LEU A 647 -30.00 20.94 5.91
CA LEU A 647 -29.13 21.59 6.89
C LEU A 647 -29.11 23.09 6.62
N ASP A 648 -29.71 23.88 7.51
CA ASP A 648 -29.56 25.35 7.53
C ASP A 648 -28.43 25.73 8.50
N TYR A 649 -27.56 26.66 8.10
CA TYR A 649 -26.32 26.94 8.83
C TYR A 649 -25.82 28.39 8.74
N SER A 650 -24.91 28.73 9.64
CA SER A 650 -24.10 29.96 9.60
C SER A 650 -22.67 29.68 10.07
N MET A 651 -21.69 30.30 9.42
CA MET A 651 -20.26 30.20 9.73
C MET A 651 -19.65 31.61 9.86
N PRO A 652 -19.17 32.00 11.05
CA PRO A 652 -18.52 33.30 11.26
C PRO A 652 -17.06 33.30 10.76
N ALA A 653 -16.59 34.46 10.33
CA ALA A 653 -15.19 34.68 9.99
C ALA A 653 -14.28 34.52 11.22
N GLY A 654 -13.05 34.05 11.01
CA GLY A 654 -12.00 34.01 12.03
C GLY A 654 -11.31 32.65 12.17
N SER A 655 -10.15 32.68 12.81
CA SER A 655 -9.19 31.57 12.87
C SER A 655 -9.75 30.25 13.43
N GLY A 656 -9.13 29.15 13.01
CA GLY A 656 -9.45 27.78 13.42
C GLY A 656 -10.63 27.18 12.66
N VAL A 657 -10.81 25.87 12.80
CA VAL A 657 -11.87 25.11 12.12
C VAL A 657 -13.25 25.50 12.66
N LYS A 658 -14.26 25.49 11.79
CA LYS A 658 -15.70 25.60 12.09
C LYS A 658 -16.37 24.39 11.45
N GLN A 659 -17.06 23.52 12.19
CA GLN A 659 -17.57 22.21 11.72
C GLN A 659 -19.07 22.03 12.00
N LEU A 660 -19.71 21.19 11.18
CA LEU A 660 -21.12 20.80 11.24
C LEU A 660 -21.26 19.31 10.91
N VAL A 661 -21.23 18.47 11.94
CA VAL A 661 -21.20 17.00 11.77
C VAL A 661 -22.62 16.44 11.79
N LEU A 662 -22.99 15.72 10.74
CA LEU A 662 -24.20 14.89 10.70
C LEU A 662 -23.84 13.44 11.06
N SER A 663 -24.51 12.84 12.05
CA SER A 663 -24.38 11.41 12.35
C SER A 663 -25.73 10.69 12.23
N PRO A 664 -25.76 9.40 11.84
CA PRO A 664 -26.91 8.56 12.14
C PRO A 664 -27.00 8.34 13.66
N ARG A 665 -28.16 7.85 14.11
CA ARG A 665 -28.47 7.46 15.49
C ARG A 665 -28.33 5.95 15.73
N THR A 666 -28.15 5.19 14.66
CA THR A 666 -27.92 3.74 14.60
C THR A 666 -26.71 3.47 13.72
N THR A 667 -26.08 2.30 13.88
CA THR A 667 -25.01 1.87 12.97
C THR A 667 -25.60 1.47 11.62
N LEU A 668 -25.42 2.32 10.60
CA LEU A 668 -25.67 1.95 9.21
C LEU A 668 -24.54 1.02 8.73
N LYS A 669 -24.84 0.10 7.80
CA LYS A 669 -23.89 -0.87 7.26
C LYS A 669 -24.00 -1.00 5.74
N THR A 670 -22.89 -1.30 5.06
CA THR A 670 -22.83 -1.79 3.69
C THR A 670 -22.25 -3.20 3.68
N ASP A 671 -22.65 -4.00 2.71
CA ASP A 671 -22.21 -5.38 2.52
C ASP A 671 -21.47 -5.54 1.18
N THR A 672 -21.18 -6.77 0.77
CA THR A 672 -20.73 -7.07 -0.60
C THR A 672 -21.90 -7.16 -1.60
N ASP A 673 -21.60 -7.23 -2.90
CA ASP A 673 -22.57 -7.54 -3.95
C ASP A 673 -22.09 -8.72 -4.81
N ASN A 674 -22.53 -9.94 -4.46
CA ASN A 674 -22.12 -11.18 -5.14
C ASN A 674 -20.59 -11.32 -5.25
N GLY A 675 -19.90 -11.12 -4.12
CA GLY A 675 -18.43 -11.11 -4.04
C GLY A 675 -17.76 -9.77 -4.40
N GLN A 676 -18.48 -8.79 -4.96
CA GLN A 676 -17.92 -7.45 -5.17
C GLN A 676 -17.87 -6.64 -3.87
N VAL A 677 -16.73 -5.99 -3.62
CA VAL A 677 -16.64 -4.90 -2.64
C VAL A 677 -17.05 -3.56 -3.28
N PRO A 678 -17.70 -2.64 -2.55
CA PRO A 678 -17.86 -1.26 -2.96
C PRO A 678 -16.51 -0.58 -3.25
N THR A 679 -16.44 0.13 -4.38
CA THR A 679 -15.33 1.01 -4.76
C THR A 679 -15.49 2.43 -4.19
N GLY A 680 -16.70 2.84 -3.81
CA GLY A 680 -16.95 4.15 -3.20
C GLY A 680 -18.19 4.19 -2.29
N ILE A 681 -18.27 5.20 -1.41
CA ILE A 681 -19.53 5.64 -0.78
C ILE A 681 -19.93 6.99 -1.39
N GLY A 682 -21.15 7.07 -1.91
CA GLY A 682 -21.72 8.30 -2.44
C GLY A 682 -22.81 8.88 -1.54
N VAL A 683 -22.93 10.22 -1.53
CA VAL A 683 -24.08 10.94 -0.96
C VAL A 683 -24.47 12.09 -1.89
N TRP A 684 -25.77 12.24 -2.18
CA TRP A 684 -26.25 13.36 -2.98
C TRP A 684 -26.31 14.62 -2.13
N ILE A 685 -25.71 15.70 -2.63
CA ILE A 685 -25.66 17.02 -1.98
C ILE A 685 -26.20 18.08 -2.93
N LYS A 686 -27.27 18.75 -2.51
CA LYS A 686 -27.74 19.99 -3.14
C LYS A 686 -27.09 21.17 -2.44
N GLY A 687 -26.25 21.89 -3.17
CA GLY A 687 -25.54 23.07 -2.66
C GLY A 687 -26.36 24.36 -2.72
N ASP A 688 -25.81 25.41 -2.11
CA ASP A 688 -26.25 26.81 -2.25
C ASP A 688 -25.25 27.67 -3.05
N GLY A 689 -24.06 27.14 -3.29
CA GLY A 689 -22.93 27.77 -3.97
C GLY A 689 -22.03 28.63 -3.07
N ASN A 690 -22.14 28.51 -1.75
CA ASN A 690 -21.33 29.30 -0.81
C ASN A 690 -19.87 28.81 -0.66
N GLY A 691 -19.51 27.63 -1.17
CA GLY A 691 -18.15 27.10 -1.09
C GLY A 691 -17.76 26.56 0.28
N ILE A 692 -18.73 26.05 1.06
CA ILE A 692 -18.46 25.28 2.28
C ILE A 692 -17.70 23.99 1.94
N GLU A 693 -16.75 23.61 2.79
CA GLU A 693 -15.87 22.46 2.59
C GLU A 693 -16.58 21.16 3.00
N LEU A 694 -16.49 20.12 2.16
CA LEU A 694 -16.70 18.74 2.59
C LEU A 694 -15.38 18.28 3.21
N ALA A 695 -15.40 18.04 4.52
CA ALA A 695 -14.18 17.95 5.32
C ALA A 695 -13.15 16.96 4.76
N GLU A 696 -11.86 17.35 4.76
CA GLU A 696 -10.73 16.46 4.45
C GLU A 696 -10.86 15.11 5.18
N LYS A 697 -11.41 15.12 6.40
CA LYS A 697 -11.73 13.93 7.20
C LYS A 697 -13.11 14.02 7.86
N TYR A 698 -14.06 13.11 7.65
CA TYR A 698 -14.15 11.92 6.78
C TYR A 698 -15.58 11.31 6.92
N ILE A 699 -16.00 10.34 6.08
CA ILE A 699 -17.08 9.39 6.42
C ILE A 699 -16.48 8.20 7.21
N GLY A 700 -16.91 8.01 8.45
CA GLY A 700 -16.33 7.01 9.35
C GLY A 700 -16.75 5.58 9.04
N VAL A 701 -15.78 4.77 8.57
CA VAL A 701 -15.91 3.40 8.03
C VAL A 701 -15.02 2.42 8.81
N ASN A 702 -15.64 1.58 9.64
CA ASN A 702 -14.96 0.55 10.46
C ASN A 702 -13.80 1.10 11.32
N GLY A 703 -14.04 2.23 12.00
CA GLY A 703 -13.04 2.93 12.84
C GLY A 703 -12.04 3.76 12.02
N SER A 704 -11.62 3.22 10.87
CA SER A 704 -11.08 3.97 9.74
C SER A 704 -12.13 4.90 9.12
N SER A 705 -11.77 5.65 8.08
CA SER A 705 -12.54 6.83 7.66
C SER A 705 -12.04 7.34 6.28
N THR A 706 -12.89 7.86 5.36
CA THR A 706 -12.49 8.31 3.98
C THR A 706 -13.13 9.65 3.51
N THR A 707 -12.54 10.35 2.53
CA THR A 707 -12.84 11.76 2.14
C THR A 707 -13.84 11.88 1.00
N LEU A 708 -14.82 12.79 1.09
CA LEU A 708 -15.82 13.05 0.04
C LEU A 708 -15.32 14.07 -1.00
N TYR A 709 -15.36 13.70 -2.28
CA TYR A 709 -15.04 14.58 -3.41
C TYR A 709 -16.27 14.96 -4.23
N PRO A 710 -16.31 16.17 -4.84
CA PRO A 710 -15.33 17.26 -4.69
C PRO A 710 -15.45 17.98 -3.33
N THR A 711 -14.32 18.43 -2.78
CA THR A 711 -14.18 18.93 -1.40
C THR A 711 -14.82 20.31 -1.11
N PHE A 712 -15.41 21.01 -2.09
CA PHE A 712 -16.04 22.32 -1.86
C PHE A 712 -17.39 22.46 -2.57
N VAL A 713 -18.46 22.70 -1.80
CA VAL A 713 -19.85 22.83 -2.29
C VAL A 713 -20.06 24.19 -2.96
N THR A 714 -19.61 24.27 -4.21
CA THR A 714 -19.63 25.48 -5.06
C THR A 714 -20.80 25.52 -6.05
N TRP A 715 -21.57 24.43 -6.14
CA TRP A 715 -22.74 24.27 -7.03
C TRP A 715 -24.08 24.54 -6.31
N LYS A 716 -25.20 24.52 -7.05
CA LYS A 716 -26.56 24.85 -6.54
C LYS A 716 -27.65 23.80 -6.76
N ASP A 717 -27.39 22.81 -7.60
CA ASP A 717 -28.30 21.67 -7.85
C ASP A 717 -27.74 20.39 -7.23
N TRP A 718 -28.33 19.23 -7.51
CA TRP A 718 -27.84 17.97 -6.96
C TRP A 718 -26.57 17.50 -7.66
N HIS A 719 -25.50 17.32 -6.89
CA HIS A 719 -24.32 16.54 -7.29
C HIS A 719 -24.15 15.34 -6.36
N LEU A 720 -23.62 14.24 -6.88
CA LEU A 720 -23.19 13.11 -6.06
C LEU A 720 -21.77 13.40 -5.57
N ALA A 721 -21.59 13.60 -4.27
CA ALA A 721 -20.27 13.60 -3.66
C ALA A 721 -19.86 12.15 -3.39
N VAL A 722 -18.64 11.76 -3.77
CA VAL A 722 -18.15 10.38 -3.68
C VAL A 722 -16.86 10.33 -2.88
N ALA A 723 -16.84 9.46 -1.88
CA ALA A 723 -15.63 9.03 -1.21
C ALA A 723 -15.17 7.72 -1.81
N GLN A 724 -14.09 7.76 -2.59
CA GLN A 724 -13.46 6.54 -3.11
C GLN A 724 -12.89 5.74 -1.94
N LEU A 725 -13.00 4.42 -2.01
CA LEU A 725 -12.63 3.50 -0.94
C LEU A 725 -11.30 2.80 -1.27
N PRO A 726 -10.38 2.65 -0.31
CA PRO A 726 -9.19 1.86 -0.52
C PRO A 726 -9.56 0.36 -0.66
N ALA A 727 -8.86 -0.34 -1.55
CA ALA A 727 -8.87 -1.80 -1.54
C ALA A 727 -8.29 -2.30 -0.20
N GLY A 728 -8.82 -3.41 0.32
CA GLY A 728 -8.35 -4.04 1.56
C GLY A 728 -9.17 -3.79 2.82
N MET A 729 -10.25 -3.00 2.77
CA MET A 729 -11.11 -2.83 3.94
C MET A 729 -11.87 -4.11 4.31
N GLN A 730 -12.00 -4.36 5.61
CA GLN A 730 -12.83 -5.43 6.16
C GLN A 730 -14.34 -5.10 6.06
N PHE A 731 -15.18 -6.10 5.84
CA PHE A 731 -16.64 -5.97 5.68
C PHE A 731 -17.42 -6.61 6.83
N PRO A 732 -18.68 -6.20 7.11
CA PRO A 732 -19.43 -5.11 6.46
C PRO A 732 -18.92 -3.72 6.87
N LEU A 733 -18.99 -2.74 5.96
CA LEU A 733 -18.56 -1.36 6.25
C LEU A 733 -19.62 -0.65 7.09
N THR A 734 -19.27 -0.22 8.30
CA THR A 734 -20.11 0.68 9.09
C THR A 734 -20.06 2.11 8.54
N ILE A 735 -21.10 2.92 8.79
CA ILE A 735 -21.11 4.36 8.44
C ILE A 735 -21.45 5.20 9.67
N SER A 736 -20.56 6.16 10.00
CA SER A 736 -20.57 6.82 11.31
C SER A 736 -20.88 8.33 11.31
N PHE A 737 -20.50 9.10 10.29
CA PHE A 737 -20.82 10.53 10.16
C PHE A 737 -20.53 11.10 8.75
N ILE A 738 -20.95 12.34 8.51
CA ILE A 738 -20.58 13.24 7.40
C ILE A 738 -20.26 14.60 8.03
N ASP A 739 -19.18 15.29 7.64
CA ASP A 739 -18.81 16.61 8.19
C ASP A 739 -18.69 17.69 7.11
N PHE A 740 -19.17 18.89 7.42
CA PHE A 740 -19.09 20.10 6.61
C PHE A 740 -18.34 21.17 7.41
N LEU A 741 -17.25 21.73 6.87
CA LEU A 741 -16.39 22.62 7.63
C LEU A 741 -15.91 23.88 6.88
N ALA A 742 -15.19 24.73 7.61
CA ALA A 742 -14.35 25.78 7.07
C ALA A 742 -13.12 25.98 7.96
N ILE A 743 -11.92 26.02 7.37
CA ILE A 743 -10.67 26.32 8.09
C ILE A 743 -10.40 27.83 8.03
N SER A 744 -10.41 28.51 9.18
CA SER A 744 -10.05 29.92 9.34
C SER A 744 -10.70 30.91 8.35
N PRO A 745 -12.02 30.82 8.05
CA PRO A 745 -12.64 31.57 6.96
C PRO A 745 -12.47 33.10 7.10
N SER A 746 -12.12 33.76 6.01
CA SER A 746 -11.84 35.21 5.97
C SER A 746 -13.10 36.09 5.98
N THR A 747 -14.25 35.53 5.64
CA THR A 747 -15.57 36.18 5.61
C THR A 747 -16.64 35.29 6.24
N ALA A 748 -17.67 35.89 6.82
CA ALA A 748 -18.81 35.17 7.39
C ALA A 748 -19.85 34.89 6.31
N TYR A 749 -20.48 33.72 6.36
CA TYR A 749 -21.53 33.31 5.41
C TYR A 749 -22.58 32.40 6.07
N SER A 750 -23.74 32.29 5.45
CA SER A 750 -24.88 31.51 5.94
C SER A 750 -25.64 30.91 4.76
N GLY A 751 -26.25 29.75 4.95
CA GLY A 751 -26.71 28.93 3.84
C GLY A 751 -27.62 27.77 4.20
N SER A 752 -27.94 26.97 3.17
CA SER A 752 -28.88 25.86 3.22
C SER A 752 -28.45 24.77 2.24
N LEU A 753 -28.17 23.56 2.75
CA LEU A 753 -27.82 22.38 1.95
C LEU A 753 -28.92 21.32 2.08
N ASN A 754 -29.15 20.51 1.05
CA ASN A 754 -29.90 19.25 1.20
C ASN A 754 -28.97 18.05 1.00
N VAL A 755 -29.09 17.02 1.83
CA VAL A 755 -28.40 15.73 1.71
C VAL A 755 -29.42 14.60 1.53
N ALA A 756 -29.12 13.66 0.64
CA ALA A 756 -30.03 12.58 0.26
C ALA A 756 -29.27 11.32 -0.19
N GLY A 757 -29.91 10.15 -0.10
CA GLY A 757 -29.48 8.93 -0.79
C GLY A 757 -28.02 8.55 -0.57
N LEU A 758 -27.65 8.27 0.68
CA LEU A 758 -26.38 7.64 1.01
C LEU A 758 -26.35 6.25 0.37
N GLN A 759 -25.32 5.96 -0.42
CA GLN A 759 -25.26 4.76 -1.26
C GLN A 759 -23.84 4.17 -1.37
N ALA A 760 -23.74 2.85 -1.40
CA ALA A 760 -22.52 2.13 -1.76
C ALA A 760 -22.43 2.03 -3.29
N LEU A 761 -21.25 2.24 -3.83
CA LEU A 761 -20.94 2.21 -5.27
C LEU A 761 -20.05 1.00 -5.56
N TYR A 762 -20.39 0.19 -6.55
CA TYR A 762 -19.68 -1.03 -6.94
C TYR A 762 -19.24 -0.93 -8.41
N SER A 763 -18.17 -1.64 -8.78
CA SER A 763 -17.74 -1.71 -10.18
C SER A 763 -18.76 -2.47 -11.05
N PRO A 764 -19.13 -1.97 -12.23
CA PRO A 764 -20.00 -2.68 -13.17
C PRO A 764 -19.27 -3.82 -13.92
N ARG A 765 -18.01 -4.10 -13.58
CA ARG A 765 -17.25 -5.28 -14.02
C ARG A 765 -17.83 -6.54 -13.37
N PRO A 766 -18.42 -7.48 -14.13
CA PRO A 766 -18.92 -8.74 -13.56
C PRO A 766 -17.78 -9.50 -12.87
N VAL A 767 -18.09 -10.14 -11.74
CA VAL A 767 -17.17 -11.09 -11.10
C VAL A 767 -16.98 -12.27 -12.04
N THR A 768 -15.75 -12.46 -12.52
CA THR A 768 -15.36 -13.65 -13.27
C THR A 768 -15.17 -14.79 -12.29
N VAL A 769 -16.24 -15.53 -12.01
CA VAL A 769 -16.15 -16.85 -11.35
C VAL A 769 -15.26 -17.74 -12.24
N PRO A 770 -14.18 -18.34 -11.72
CA PRO A 770 -13.35 -19.27 -12.49
C PRO A 770 -14.16 -20.48 -12.98
N GLU A 771 -13.69 -21.15 -14.04
CA GLU A 771 -14.23 -22.47 -14.38
C GLU A 771 -13.85 -23.45 -13.27
N TYR A 772 -14.84 -24.15 -12.71
CA TYR A 772 -14.59 -25.15 -11.68
C TYR A 772 -13.94 -26.38 -12.31
N HIS A 773 -12.70 -26.66 -11.89
CA HIS A 773 -12.00 -27.90 -12.16
C HIS A 773 -11.87 -28.66 -10.84
N ALA A 774 -12.44 -29.87 -10.78
CA ALA A 774 -12.41 -30.69 -9.56
C ALA A 774 -10.96 -31.00 -9.12
N ILE A 775 -10.11 -31.31 -10.10
CA ILE A 775 -8.65 -31.44 -9.97
C ILE A 775 -8.01 -30.68 -11.14
N PRO A 776 -7.10 -29.71 -10.92
CA PRO A 776 -6.43 -28.94 -11.96
C PRO A 776 -5.21 -29.66 -12.58
N ASP A 777 -4.64 -29.09 -13.66
CA ASP A 777 -3.41 -29.55 -14.33
C ASP A 777 -2.17 -29.37 -13.43
N ASN A 778 -1.94 -30.34 -12.54
CA ASN A 778 -0.95 -30.26 -11.47
C ASN A 778 0.52 -30.35 -11.94
N PRO A 779 1.48 -29.77 -11.18
CA PRO A 779 2.90 -29.97 -11.43
C PRO A 779 3.28 -31.44 -11.15
N LYS A 780 4.28 -31.97 -11.87
CA LYS A 780 4.64 -33.41 -11.85
C LYS A 780 5.07 -34.00 -10.50
N TRP A 781 5.22 -33.18 -9.48
CA TRP A 781 5.54 -33.58 -8.11
C TRP A 781 4.31 -33.64 -7.19
N LEU A 782 3.13 -33.32 -7.71
CA LEU A 782 1.84 -33.30 -7.00
C LEU A 782 0.86 -34.16 -7.79
N SER A 783 0.26 -35.17 -7.17
CA SER A 783 -0.78 -35.98 -7.83
C SER A 783 -1.96 -36.31 -6.91
N PHE A 784 -3.16 -36.11 -7.46
CA PHE A 784 -4.38 -36.73 -6.97
C PHE A 784 -4.29 -38.24 -7.21
N GLU A 785 -4.76 -39.03 -6.25
CA GLU A 785 -4.93 -40.47 -6.40
C GLU A 785 -6.40 -40.87 -6.11
N GLU A 786 -6.90 -41.85 -6.85
CA GLU A 786 -8.29 -42.33 -6.76
C GLU A 786 -8.50 -43.37 -5.64
N ASP A 787 -7.41 -44.00 -5.19
CA ASP A 787 -7.38 -44.86 -4.00
C ASP A 787 -6.07 -44.56 -3.25
N SER A 788 -6.18 -44.20 -1.97
CA SER A 788 -5.01 -43.98 -1.11
C SER A 788 -4.14 -45.26 -0.95
N ALA A 789 -4.66 -46.44 -1.33
CA ALA A 789 -3.86 -47.65 -1.51
C ALA A 789 -2.76 -47.55 -2.58
N ASP A 790 -2.87 -46.68 -3.59
CA ASP A 790 -1.86 -46.51 -4.64
C ASP A 790 -0.78 -45.46 -4.31
N PHE A 791 -0.84 -44.83 -3.13
CA PHE A 791 0.28 -44.06 -2.57
C PHE A 791 1.61 -44.87 -2.59
N ALA A 792 2.71 -44.19 -2.90
CA ALA A 792 4.03 -44.82 -2.92
C ALA A 792 4.52 -45.10 -1.49
N ARG A 793 5.05 -46.32 -1.28
CA ARG A 793 5.28 -46.96 0.04
C ARG A 793 6.44 -46.40 0.89
N ARG A 794 6.84 -45.15 0.67
CA ARG A 794 7.94 -44.47 1.36
C ARG A 794 7.58 -43.01 1.56
N GLY A 795 7.88 -42.47 2.73
CA GLY A 795 7.42 -41.16 3.16
C GLY A 795 6.55 -41.24 4.41
N THR A 796 5.74 -40.21 4.59
CA THR A 796 4.92 -39.98 5.78
C THR A 796 3.56 -39.42 5.35
N THR A 797 2.46 -39.94 5.90
CA THR A 797 1.11 -39.51 5.52
C THR A 797 0.48 -38.69 6.64
N ILE A 798 -0.15 -37.57 6.30
CA ILE A 798 -0.93 -36.75 7.24
C ILE A 798 -2.41 -36.84 6.90
N LEU A 799 -3.25 -36.78 7.93
CA LEU A 799 -4.67 -36.49 7.79
C LEU A 799 -4.91 -34.99 7.95
N THR A 800 -5.84 -34.45 7.19
CA THR A 800 -6.29 -33.05 7.29
C THR A 800 -7.80 -32.93 7.10
N GLY A 801 -8.39 -31.83 7.57
CA GLY A 801 -9.82 -31.59 7.62
C GLY A 801 -10.13 -30.31 8.41
N ASP A 802 -11.37 -29.83 8.34
CA ASP A 802 -11.76 -28.52 8.88
C ASP A 802 -13.27 -28.40 9.19
N ASP A 803 -13.72 -27.28 9.76
CA ASP A 803 -15.13 -26.87 9.82
C ASP A 803 -16.03 -27.88 10.58
N ALA A 804 -15.49 -28.50 11.65
CA ALA A 804 -16.22 -29.53 12.38
C ALA A 804 -17.28 -28.99 13.35
N HIS A 805 -17.14 -27.76 13.88
CA HIS A 805 -18.12 -27.12 14.80
C HIS A 805 -18.60 -28.01 15.96
N LEU A 806 -17.68 -28.81 16.55
CA LEU A 806 -18.02 -29.79 17.57
C LEU A 806 -18.47 -29.14 18.88
N LEU A 807 -19.71 -29.44 19.29
CA LEU A 807 -20.30 -28.98 20.54
C LEU A 807 -20.34 -30.14 21.56
N ALA A 808 -19.78 -29.92 22.75
CA ALA A 808 -19.84 -30.86 23.88
C ALA A 808 -21.27 -31.08 24.40
N SER A 809 -22.19 -30.18 24.04
CA SER A 809 -23.62 -30.28 24.32
C SER A 809 -24.44 -31.04 23.28
N ASP A 810 -23.89 -31.27 22.08
CA ASP A 810 -24.51 -32.03 20.98
C ASP A 810 -23.56 -33.10 20.40
N PRO A 811 -23.38 -34.23 21.12
CA PRO A 811 -22.62 -35.38 20.62
C PRO A 811 -23.39 -36.25 19.62
N GLY A 812 -24.61 -35.87 19.20
CA GLY A 812 -25.43 -36.58 18.19
C GLY A 812 -25.25 -36.02 16.78
N SER A 813 -24.78 -34.77 16.70
CA SER A 813 -24.42 -34.02 15.49
C SER A 813 -23.70 -34.80 14.39
N VAL A 814 -23.95 -34.43 13.13
CA VAL A 814 -23.26 -35.00 11.96
C VAL A 814 -21.76 -34.98 12.14
N SER A 815 -21.15 -33.85 12.52
CA SER A 815 -19.69 -33.74 12.67
C SER A 815 -19.13 -34.67 13.74
N SER A 816 -19.86 -34.88 14.84
CA SER A 816 -19.50 -35.88 15.85
C SER A 816 -19.47 -37.29 15.25
N ASN A 817 -20.45 -37.62 14.40
CA ASN A 817 -20.53 -38.94 13.75
C ASN A 817 -19.52 -39.09 12.59
N VAL A 818 -19.21 -38.01 11.86
CA VAL A 818 -18.17 -37.97 10.82
C VAL A 818 -16.82 -38.27 11.46
N MET A 819 -16.44 -37.56 12.52
CA MET A 819 -15.17 -37.80 13.23
C MET A 819 -15.06 -39.23 13.79
N ASP A 820 -16.15 -39.80 14.32
CA ASP A 820 -16.17 -41.21 14.74
C ASP A 820 -16.06 -42.19 13.56
N SER A 821 -16.62 -41.84 12.39
CA SER A 821 -16.48 -42.63 11.16
C SER A 821 -15.04 -42.63 10.63
N ILE A 822 -14.35 -41.48 10.71
CA ILE A 822 -12.94 -41.32 10.35
C ILE A 822 -12.08 -42.17 11.28
N ALA A 823 -12.28 -42.07 12.60
CA ALA A 823 -11.58 -42.91 13.58
C ALA A 823 -11.79 -44.42 13.33
N GLY A 824 -13.00 -44.82 12.90
CA GLY A 824 -13.30 -46.19 12.45
C GLY A 824 -12.64 -46.60 11.12
N ARG A 825 -12.41 -45.65 10.21
CA ARG A 825 -11.79 -45.84 8.88
C ARG A 825 -10.27 -46.01 8.96
N LEU A 826 -9.54 -45.23 9.77
CA LEU A 826 -8.06 -45.23 9.77
C LEU A 826 -7.39 -46.61 9.98
N PRO A 827 -7.91 -47.51 10.85
CA PRO A 827 -7.38 -48.87 10.98
C PRO A 827 -7.51 -49.73 9.71
N THR A 828 -8.46 -49.42 8.83
CA THR A 828 -8.73 -50.14 7.58
C THR A 828 -7.88 -49.67 6.40
N LEU A 829 -7.25 -48.50 6.51
CA LEU A 829 -6.36 -47.95 5.49
C LEU A 829 -5.14 -48.85 5.22
N SER A 830 -4.61 -48.76 4.01
CA SER A 830 -3.35 -49.41 3.63
C SER A 830 -2.19 -48.89 4.51
N PRO A 831 -1.07 -49.64 4.67
CA PRO A 831 0.05 -49.20 5.49
C PRO A 831 0.67 -47.86 5.06
N GLN A 832 0.51 -47.46 3.81
CA GLN A 832 0.97 -46.19 3.24
C GLN A 832 -0.09 -45.08 3.30
N ALA A 833 -1.39 -45.42 3.31
CA ALA A 833 -2.49 -44.46 3.45
C ALA A 833 -2.79 -44.10 4.90
N ARG A 834 -2.47 -44.98 5.86
CA ARG A 834 -2.70 -44.70 7.27
C ARG A 834 -1.85 -43.49 7.70
N PRO A 835 -2.44 -42.44 8.28
CA PRO A 835 -1.69 -41.26 8.70
C PRO A 835 -0.76 -41.56 9.87
N ASP A 836 0.39 -40.88 9.88
CA ASP A 836 1.34 -40.81 11.00
C ASP A 836 1.00 -39.68 11.98
N SER A 837 0.24 -38.68 11.53
CA SER A 837 -0.25 -37.52 12.32
C SER A 837 -1.49 -36.89 11.66
N ALA A 838 -2.21 -36.04 12.39
CA ALA A 838 -3.27 -35.20 11.83
C ALA A 838 -2.97 -33.70 12.02
N GLN A 839 -3.36 -32.87 11.05
CA GLN A 839 -3.33 -31.41 11.11
C GLN A 839 -4.67 -30.88 10.61
N PHE A 840 -5.51 -30.47 11.55
CA PHE A 840 -6.76 -29.77 11.28
C PHE A 840 -6.48 -28.30 10.95
N LEU A 841 -7.43 -27.65 10.28
CA LEU A 841 -7.25 -26.33 9.65
C LEU A 841 -8.07 -25.20 10.35
N GLY A 842 -8.67 -25.49 11.52
CA GLY A 842 -9.47 -24.58 12.35
C GLY A 842 -10.97 -24.92 12.44
N ASP A 843 -11.74 -24.05 13.09
CA ASP A 843 -13.20 -24.15 13.34
C ASP A 843 -13.65 -25.56 13.81
N MET A 844 -12.80 -26.23 14.61
CA MET A 844 -13.01 -27.63 15.03
C MET A 844 -14.06 -27.77 16.14
N PRO A 845 -14.13 -26.89 17.15
CA PRO A 845 -15.31 -26.63 17.97
C PRO A 845 -16.09 -25.40 17.46
N ASP A 846 -17.39 -25.33 17.71
CA ASP A 846 -18.19 -24.16 17.30
C ASP A 846 -17.84 -22.87 18.08
N ASP A 847 -17.18 -23.00 19.23
CA ASP A 847 -16.76 -21.87 20.05
C ASP A 847 -15.55 -22.11 20.96
N GLY A 848 -14.93 -21.02 21.42
CA GLY A 848 -13.78 -20.99 22.32
C GLY A 848 -14.03 -21.36 23.79
N LYS A 849 -15.18 -21.95 24.15
CA LYS A 849 -15.41 -22.38 25.55
C LYS A 849 -14.57 -23.61 25.87
N PRO A 850 -13.98 -23.71 27.09
CA PRO A 850 -13.14 -24.85 27.44
C PRO A 850 -13.85 -26.21 27.44
N ALA A 851 -15.19 -26.27 27.44
CA ALA A 851 -15.92 -27.53 27.34
C ALA A 851 -15.83 -28.11 25.91
N ASP A 852 -16.08 -27.25 24.92
CA ASP A 852 -16.22 -27.58 23.52
C ASP A 852 -14.84 -27.75 22.85
N LEU A 853 -13.87 -26.87 23.16
CA LEU A 853 -12.44 -27.07 22.87
C LEU A 853 -11.93 -28.45 23.32
N ARG A 854 -12.25 -28.87 24.57
CA ARG A 854 -11.86 -30.19 25.08
C ARG A 854 -12.62 -31.35 24.40
N TYR A 855 -13.82 -31.11 23.90
CA TYR A 855 -14.59 -32.13 23.18
C TYR A 855 -14.01 -32.36 21.78
N ALA A 856 -13.74 -31.28 21.02
CA ALA A 856 -13.01 -31.33 19.76
C ALA A 856 -11.64 -32.04 19.93
N LYS A 857 -10.86 -31.64 20.93
CA LYS A 857 -9.59 -32.30 21.26
C LYS A 857 -9.74 -33.80 21.55
N SER A 858 -10.84 -34.22 22.20
CA SER A 858 -11.11 -35.63 22.47
C SER A 858 -11.48 -36.45 21.23
N LYS A 859 -12.15 -35.84 20.23
CA LYS A 859 -12.43 -36.45 18.93
C LYS A 859 -11.15 -36.60 18.10
N ILE A 860 -10.28 -35.59 18.13
CA ILE A 860 -8.96 -35.62 17.50
C ILE A 860 -8.07 -36.71 18.13
N ASP A 861 -8.02 -36.80 19.46
CA ASP A 861 -7.23 -37.85 20.15
C ASP A 861 -7.78 -39.28 19.91
N ALA A 862 -9.08 -39.42 19.60
CA ALA A 862 -9.69 -40.71 19.27
C ALA A 862 -9.21 -41.31 17.92
N LEU A 863 -8.58 -40.50 17.06
CA LEU A 863 -7.95 -40.96 15.81
C LEU A 863 -6.71 -41.86 16.07
N GLY A 864 -6.14 -41.83 17.28
CA GLY A 864 -5.01 -42.67 17.69
C GLY A 864 -3.66 -42.25 17.11
N VAL A 865 -3.57 -41.07 16.51
CA VAL A 865 -2.35 -40.45 15.97
C VAL A 865 -2.11 -39.08 16.63
N PRO A 866 -0.89 -38.52 16.64
CA PRO A 866 -0.66 -37.16 17.11
C PRO A 866 -1.44 -36.16 16.25
N GLY A 867 -2.46 -35.54 16.84
CA GLY A 867 -3.26 -34.50 16.20
C GLY A 867 -2.81 -33.09 16.58
N ARG A 868 -2.89 -32.18 15.62
CA ARG A 868 -2.70 -30.74 15.74
C ARG A 868 -3.88 -30.00 15.14
N ASP A 869 -4.03 -28.75 15.55
CA ASP A 869 -5.06 -27.84 15.10
C ASP A 869 -4.46 -26.43 14.93
N ILE A 870 -5.10 -25.57 14.16
CA ILE A 870 -4.78 -24.13 14.02
C ILE A 870 -5.99 -23.36 14.57
N VAL A 871 -5.81 -22.11 14.99
CA VAL A 871 -6.95 -21.30 15.46
C VAL A 871 -7.76 -20.79 14.26
N GLY A 872 -9.05 -21.13 14.23
CA GLY A 872 -10.03 -20.54 13.32
C GLY A 872 -10.79 -19.38 13.96
N ASN A 873 -11.79 -18.84 13.26
CA ASN A 873 -12.59 -17.75 13.80
C ASN A 873 -13.65 -18.22 14.81
N HIS A 874 -14.13 -19.47 14.74
CA HIS A 874 -15.12 -19.98 15.69
C HIS A 874 -14.51 -20.19 17.09
N GLU A 875 -13.25 -20.63 17.19
CA GLU A 875 -12.56 -20.73 18.49
C GLU A 875 -12.35 -19.39 19.21
N ILE A 876 -12.60 -18.24 18.56
CA ILE A 876 -12.49 -16.91 19.17
C ILE A 876 -13.81 -16.11 19.20
N THR A 877 -14.64 -16.17 18.17
CA THR A 877 -15.78 -15.22 17.99
C THR A 877 -16.98 -15.49 18.90
N GLN A 878 -17.14 -16.72 19.38
CA GLN A 878 -18.25 -17.12 20.25
C GLN A 878 -17.84 -17.32 21.73
N GLY A 879 -16.57 -17.09 22.05
CA GLY A 879 -16.06 -16.98 23.42
C GLY A 879 -16.18 -15.56 23.99
N ALA A 880 -15.93 -15.42 25.30
CA ALA A 880 -15.68 -14.12 25.96
C ALA A 880 -14.20 -13.99 26.39
N ASP A 881 -13.36 -14.90 25.91
CA ASP A 881 -12.01 -15.22 26.37
C ASP A 881 -11.07 -15.29 25.16
N ALA A 882 -9.76 -15.07 25.37
CA ALA A 882 -8.77 -15.01 24.29
C ALA A 882 -8.19 -16.38 23.88
N GLU A 883 -7.78 -16.47 22.62
CA GLU A 883 -7.02 -17.55 21.98
C GLU A 883 -5.66 -17.82 22.64
N ASN A 884 -4.97 -16.77 23.08
CA ASN A 884 -3.76 -16.87 23.90
C ASN A 884 -4.01 -17.44 25.31
N GLY A 885 -5.28 -17.67 25.68
CA GLY A 885 -5.73 -18.39 26.87
C GLY A 885 -6.37 -19.75 26.53
N ASN A 886 -7.70 -19.78 26.37
CA ASN A 886 -8.49 -21.03 26.35
C ASN A 886 -8.05 -22.03 25.25
N TYR A 887 -7.84 -21.51 24.03
CA TYR A 887 -7.37 -22.31 22.90
C TYR A 887 -5.95 -22.80 23.16
N SER A 888 -5.06 -21.90 23.59
CA SER A 888 -3.65 -22.20 23.87
C SER A 888 -3.45 -23.25 24.97
N ASP A 889 -4.27 -23.23 26.02
CA ASP A 889 -4.28 -24.24 27.08
C ASP A 889 -4.74 -25.64 26.60
N THR A 890 -5.37 -25.74 25.42
CA THR A 890 -5.95 -26.99 24.88
C THR A 890 -5.17 -27.55 23.68
N PHE A 891 -4.73 -26.68 22.76
CA PHE A 891 -4.11 -27.05 21.47
C PHE A 891 -2.65 -26.61 21.34
N GLY A 892 -2.26 -25.50 21.97
CA GLY A 892 -0.90 -24.95 21.95
C GLY A 892 -0.81 -23.56 21.29
N GLU A 893 0.37 -23.20 20.82
CA GLU A 893 0.63 -21.95 20.09
C GLU A 893 -0.38 -21.78 18.92
N THR A 894 -0.88 -20.56 18.68
CA THR A 894 -1.82 -20.26 17.58
C THR A 894 -1.12 -20.18 16.22
N HIS A 895 0.16 -19.81 16.20
CA HIS A 895 1.07 -19.98 15.07
C HIS A 895 2.31 -20.80 15.47
N TYR A 896 2.75 -21.74 14.64
CA TYR A 896 3.87 -22.63 14.95
C TYR A 896 4.44 -23.30 13.70
N ALA A 897 5.64 -23.88 13.80
CA ALA A 897 6.27 -24.55 12.66
C ALA A 897 7.05 -25.81 13.04
N TYR A 898 6.66 -26.96 12.47
CA TYR A 898 7.23 -28.29 12.73
C TYR A 898 7.70 -28.97 11.44
N SER A 899 8.21 -30.20 11.53
CA SER A 899 8.65 -30.97 10.37
C SER A 899 8.00 -32.35 10.39
N GLN A 900 7.58 -32.81 9.21
CA GLN A 900 6.83 -34.06 9.04
C GLN A 900 7.30 -34.73 7.75
N GLY A 901 7.83 -35.95 7.82
CA GLY A 901 8.49 -36.59 6.68
C GLY A 901 9.63 -35.72 6.12
N ALA A 902 9.59 -35.45 4.81
CA ALA A 902 10.51 -34.54 4.11
C ALA A 902 10.11 -33.05 4.16
N ALA A 903 8.96 -32.72 4.77
CA ALA A 903 8.35 -31.40 4.72
C ALA A 903 8.64 -30.50 5.93
N ARG A 904 8.58 -29.18 5.71
CA ARG A 904 8.41 -28.15 6.75
C ARG A 904 6.95 -27.71 6.76
N MET A 905 6.30 -27.86 7.91
CA MET A 905 4.94 -27.41 8.17
C MET A 905 5.04 -26.02 8.83
N ILE A 906 4.37 -25.01 8.28
CA ILE A 906 4.37 -23.64 8.81
C ILE A 906 2.92 -23.19 8.96
N VAL A 907 2.47 -23.01 10.20
CA VAL A 907 1.08 -22.72 10.56
C VAL A 907 0.98 -21.26 11.03
N THR A 908 0.07 -20.48 10.44
CA THR A 908 -0.11 -19.03 10.67
C THR A 908 -1.53 -18.70 11.14
N ASP A 909 -1.65 -17.94 12.22
CA ASP A 909 -2.92 -17.44 12.77
C ASP A 909 -3.51 -16.36 11.84
N ASN A 910 -4.73 -16.56 11.34
CA ASN A 910 -5.51 -15.50 10.70
C ASN A 910 -6.96 -15.45 11.17
N SER A 911 -7.22 -15.95 12.39
CA SER A 911 -8.54 -16.03 13.02
C SER A 911 -9.33 -14.71 13.04
N HIS A 912 -8.66 -13.55 13.09
CA HIS A 912 -9.30 -12.22 13.00
C HIS A 912 -9.51 -11.71 11.56
N GLY A 913 -9.36 -12.57 10.56
CA GLY A 913 -9.58 -12.28 9.15
C GLY A 913 -8.33 -11.89 8.34
N SER A 914 -7.15 -11.83 8.94
CA SER A 914 -5.84 -11.65 8.29
C SER A 914 -4.72 -11.93 9.30
N LEU A 915 -3.46 -12.04 8.86
CA LEU A 915 -2.33 -12.21 9.79
C LEU A 915 -2.10 -10.90 10.56
N GLN A 916 -2.22 -9.75 9.90
CA GLN A 916 -2.04 -8.45 10.55
C GLN A 916 -3.18 -8.10 11.53
N SER A 917 -4.39 -8.64 11.36
CA SER A 917 -5.47 -8.48 12.34
C SER A 917 -5.37 -9.46 13.51
N SER A 918 -4.81 -10.66 13.31
CA SER A 918 -4.51 -11.62 14.39
C SER A 918 -3.26 -11.26 15.21
N ASP A 919 -2.32 -10.48 14.65
CA ASP A 919 -1.05 -10.12 15.28
C ASP A 919 -1.14 -9.58 16.74
N PRO A 920 -2.18 -8.82 17.16
CA PRO A 920 -2.36 -8.35 18.53
C PRO A 920 -2.86 -9.39 19.56
N PHE A 921 -3.31 -10.57 19.11
CA PHE A 921 -4.06 -11.53 19.94
C PHE A 921 -3.41 -12.92 20.05
N GLN A 922 -2.63 -13.30 19.04
CA GLN A 922 -1.92 -14.58 18.91
C GLN A 922 -1.02 -15.01 20.10
N ASN A 923 -0.64 -16.29 20.09
CA ASN A 923 0.37 -16.87 20.98
C ASN A 923 1.37 -17.72 20.17
N PRO A 924 2.69 -17.48 20.21
CA PRO A 924 3.38 -16.44 20.99
C PRO A 924 3.11 -15.02 20.46
N GLU A 925 3.22 -14.03 21.34
CA GLU A 925 3.13 -12.60 20.97
C GLU A 925 4.20 -12.23 19.93
N GLY A 926 3.85 -11.44 18.91
CA GLY A 926 4.80 -11.03 17.88
C GLY A 926 4.19 -10.31 16.69
N VAL A 927 4.86 -10.44 15.54
CA VAL A 927 4.39 -10.03 14.21
C VAL A 927 4.68 -11.20 13.26
N GLN A 928 3.66 -11.77 12.63
CA GLN A 928 3.79 -13.06 11.93
C GLN A 928 4.63 -12.97 10.67
N TYR A 929 4.53 -11.89 9.89
CA TYR A 929 5.28 -11.79 8.63
C TYR A 929 6.81 -11.92 8.80
N PRO A 930 7.46 -11.18 9.72
CA PRO A 930 8.87 -11.41 10.07
C PRO A 930 9.21 -12.83 10.53
N TRP A 931 8.29 -13.52 11.21
CA TRP A 931 8.43 -14.91 11.68
C TRP A 931 8.30 -15.92 10.53
N LEU A 932 7.27 -15.79 9.68
CA LEU A 932 7.03 -16.61 8.50
C LEU A 932 8.23 -16.56 7.55
N VAL A 933 8.76 -15.35 7.29
CA VAL A 933 9.98 -15.19 6.49
C VAL A 933 11.18 -15.88 7.14
N ARG A 934 11.28 -15.93 8.47
CA ARG A 934 12.32 -16.73 9.16
C ARG A 934 12.08 -18.23 8.92
N GLN A 935 10.86 -18.73 9.07
CA GLN A 935 10.56 -20.16 8.81
C GLN A 935 10.86 -20.58 7.36
N LEU A 936 10.60 -19.70 6.38
CA LEU A 936 10.93 -19.89 4.98
C LEU A 936 12.44 -19.78 4.69
N THR A 937 13.15 -18.86 5.34
CA THR A 937 14.60 -18.67 5.14
C THR A 937 15.43 -19.78 5.80
N ASP A 938 15.01 -20.26 6.97
CA ASP A 938 15.76 -21.24 7.78
C ASP A 938 15.48 -22.70 7.35
N THR A 939 14.48 -22.95 6.50
CA THR A 939 14.12 -24.31 6.09
C THR A 939 15.01 -24.87 4.97
N THR A 940 15.38 -26.14 5.12
CA THR A 940 16.07 -26.94 4.09
C THR A 940 15.28 -28.21 3.72
N ALA A 941 14.01 -28.27 4.12
CA ALA A 941 13.05 -29.28 3.65
C ALA A 941 12.89 -29.20 2.12
N LYS A 942 12.54 -30.33 1.47
CA LYS A 942 12.16 -30.26 0.04
C LYS A 942 10.75 -29.69 -0.10
N ASP A 943 9.83 -30.11 0.74
CA ASP A 943 8.44 -29.68 0.67
C ASP A 943 8.17 -28.63 1.76
N VAL A 944 7.38 -27.62 1.45
CA VAL A 944 6.96 -26.57 2.39
C VAL A 944 5.44 -26.44 2.31
N LEU A 945 4.77 -26.76 3.41
CA LEU A 945 3.31 -26.68 3.56
C LEU A 945 3.03 -25.44 4.42
N VAL A 946 2.44 -24.42 3.80
CA VAL A 946 2.03 -23.18 4.48
C VAL A 946 0.54 -23.28 4.79
N ILE A 947 0.18 -23.23 6.07
CA ILE A 947 -1.13 -23.60 6.59
C ILE A 947 -1.74 -22.39 7.30
N THR A 948 -2.99 -22.08 6.96
CA THR A 948 -3.71 -20.89 7.40
C THR A 948 -5.19 -21.23 7.46
N HIS A 949 -5.98 -20.68 8.38
CA HIS A 949 -7.39 -21.05 8.47
C HIS A 949 -8.20 -20.51 7.28
N MET A 950 -8.41 -19.18 7.19
CA MET A 950 -9.14 -18.62 6.04
C MET A 950 -8.23 -18.54 4.81
N PRO A 951 -8.71 -18.89 3.60
CA PRO A 951 -7.91 -18.85 2.38
C PRO A 951 -7.59 -17.42 1.93
N ALA A 952 -6.48 -17.24 1.22
CA ALA A 952 -6.12 -15.95 0.63
C ALA A 952 -7.19 -15.49 -0.38
N TYR A 953 -7.77 -16.41 -1.15
CA TYR A 953 -8.89 -16.21 -2.06
C TYR A 953 -9.89 -17.35 -1.83
N ASP A 954 -11.17 -17.02 -1.63
CA ASP A 954 -12.22 -18.01 -1.43
C ASP A 954 -12.45 -18.78 -2.75
N PRO A 955 -12.39 -20.12 -2.77
CA PRO A 955 -12.64 -20.89 -3.98
C PRO A 955 -14.10 -20.86 -4.45
N HIS A 956 -15.04 -20.37 -3.63
CA HIS A 956 -16.48 -20.40 -3.91
C HIS A 956 -17.01 -19.10 -4.54
N PRO A 957 -18.07 -19.16 -5.36
CA PRO A 957 -18.66 -17.98 -6.01
C PRO A 957 -19.22 -16.89 -5.07
N ALA A 958 -19.37 -17.18 -3.77
CA ALA A 958 -19.86 -16.22 -2.79
C ALA A 958 -18.76 -15.26 -2.27
N ALA A 959 -17.49 -15.69 -2.33
CA ALA A 959 -16.30 -14.93 -1.96
C ALA A 959 -16.33 -14.30 -0.55
N ASN A 960 -16.97 -14.99 0.41
CA ASN A 960 -17.22 -14.49 1.77
C ASN A 960 -16.37 -15.18 2.85
N SER A 961 -15.63 -16.24 2.51
CA SER A 961 -14.77 -17.00 3.42
C SER A 961 -13.32 -16.90 2.97
N GLN A 962 -12.71 -15.73 3.19
CA GLN A 962 -11.33 -15.40 2.76
C GLN A 962 -10.74 -14.24 3.57
N PHE A 963 -9.43 -14.01 3.40
CA PHE A 963 -8.72 -12.82 3.91
C PHE A 963 -9.52 -11.53 3.69
N THR A 964 -9.79 -10.84 4.79
CA THR A 964 -10.58 -9.60 4.86
C THR A 964 -9.86 -8.40 4.22
N ASP A 965 -8.52 -8.37 4.27
CA ASP A 965 -7.71 -7.43 3.49
C ASP A 965 -7.21 -8.09 2.19
N ARG A 966 -7.71 -7.57 1.06
CA ARG A 966 -7.37 -8.03 -0.30
C ARG A 966 -5.98 -7.62 -0.78
N TRP A 967 -5.39 -6.55 -0.24
CA TRP A 967 -4.00 -6.21 -0.48
C TRP A 967 -3.07 -7.13 0.33
N GLU A 968 -3.39 -7.39 1.60
CA GLU A 968 -2.65 -8.36 2.41
C GLU A 968 -2.70 -9.76 1.78
N ALA A 969 -3.87 -10.22 1.31
CA ALA A 969 -4.02 -11.49 0.60
C ALA A 969 -3.09 -11.63 -0.61
N ARG A 970 -3.00 -10.57 -1.43
CA ARG A 970 -2.08 -10.50 -2.58
C ARG A 970 -0.62 -10.52 -2.13
N MET A 971 -0.26 -9.77 -1.09
CA MET A 971 1.11 -9.74 -0.57
C MET A 971 1.51 -11.07 0.10
N TYR A 972 0.56 -11.77 0.71
CA TYR A 972 0.74 -13.10 1.28
C TYR A 972 1.06 -14.14 0.20
N LEU A 973 0.27 -14.21 -0.88
CA LEU A 973 0.58 -15.07 -2.01
C LEU A 973 1.86 -14.64 -2.74
N ARG A 974 2.12 -13.33 -2.92
CA ARG A 974 3.36 -12.84 -3.56
C ARG A 974 4.61 -13.22 -2.76
N LEU A 975 4.52 -13.28 -1.42
CA LEU A 975 5.60 -13.74 -0.57
C LEU A 975 5.93 -15.23 -0.79
N VAL A 976 4.90 -16.07 -0.82
CA VAL A 976 5.04 -17.52 -1.05
C VAL A 976 5.49 -17.82 -2.48
N GLN A 977 4.97 -17.08 -3.47
CA GLN A 977 5.40 -17.13 -4.86
C GLN A 977 6.88 -16.76 -5.00
N ARG A 978 7.33 -15.63 -4.44
CA ARG A 978 8.74 -15.19 -4.50
C ARG A 978 9.68 -16.19 -3.83
N TYR A 979 9.23 -16.87 -2.77
CA TYR A 979 9.96 -18.00 -2.18
C TYR A 979 10.09 -19.16 -3.18
N GLN A 980 9.00 -19.61 -3.80
CA GLN A 980 9.01 -20.69 -4.80
C GLN A 980 9.84 -20.36 -6.05
N GLU A 981 9.77 -19.12 -6.54
CA GLU A 981 10.56 -18.60 -7.69
C GLU A 981 12.07 -18.64 -7.42
N THR A 982 12.48 -18.24 -6.22
CA THR A 982 13.89 -18.21 -5.79
C THR A 982 14.41 -19.57 -5.34
N HIS A 983 13.52 -20.48 -4.95
CA HIS A 983 13.84 -21.85 -4.48
C HIS A 983 13.23 -22.94 -5.40
N PRO A 984 13.56 -22.99 -6.71
CA PRO A 984 12.93 -23.89 -7.70
C PRO A 984 13.35 -25.39 -7.58
N LYS A 985 13.80 -25.80 -6.39
CA LYS A 985 14.05 -27.20 -6.00
C LYS A 985 13.18 -27.63 -4.81
N GLN A 986 12.64 -26.66 -4.09
CA GLN A 986 11.61 -26.88 -3.09
C GLN A 986 10.26 -26.88 -3.78
N HIS A 987 9.32 -27.60 -3.19
CA HIS A 987 7.91 -27.64 -3.60
C HIS A 987 7.10 -26.93 -2.53
N VAL A 988 6.24 -25.99 -2.94
CA VAL A 988 5.44 -25.21 -2.01
C VAL A 988 3.96 -25.42 -2.32
N ILE A 989 3.20 -25.82 -1.31
CA ILE A 989 1.73 -25.84 -1.35
C ILE A 989 1.18 -25.06 -0.16
N MET A 990 -0.05 -24.58 -0.30
CA MET A 990 -0.78 -23.93 0.79
C MET A 990 -2.04 -24.73 1.13
N MET A 991 -2.46 -24.69 2.40
CA MET A 991 -3.61 -25.45 2.91
C MET A 991 -4.51 -24.55 3.75
N TYR A 992 -5.81 -24.64 3.49
CA TYR A 992 -6.86 -23.76 4.02
C TYR A 992 -8.09 -24.53 4.51
N GLY A 993 -8.75 -23.95 5.51
CA GLY A 993 -10.07 -24.32 6.00
C GLY A 993 -11.11 -23.26 5.62
N HIS A 994 -12.12 -23.10 6.48
CA HIS A 994 -13.15 -22.05 6.56
C HIS A 994 -14.14 -21.95 5.38
N ALA A 995 -13.68 -22.23 4.17
CA ALA A 995 -14.46 -22.17 2.96
C ALA A 995 -15.02 -23.58 2.68
N ARG A 996 -16.21 -23.87 3.23
CA ARG A 996 -16.81 -25.22 3.28
C ARG A 996 -17.02 -25.90 1.93
N GLY A 997 -16.01 -26.63 1.50
CA GLY A 997 -15.97 -27.51 0.33
C GLY A 997 -14.53 -27.95 0.04
N PHE A 998 -14.35 -29.11 -0.60
CA PHE A 998 -13.06 -29.42 -1.20
C PHE A 998 -12.84 -28.49 -2.40
N ALA A 999 -11.68 -27.84 -2.42
CA ALA A 999 -11.20 -27.14 -3.60
C ALA A 999 -9.70 -27.31 -3.75
N GLU A 1000 -9.25 -27.36 -5.00
CA GLU A 1000 -7.85 -27.23 -5.35
C GLU A 1000 -7.70 -26.16 -6.42
N GLN A 1001 -6.78 -25.23 -6.18
CA GLN A 1001 -6.54 -24.09 -7.06
C GLN A 1001 -5.05 -23.88 -7.25
N ILE A 1002 -4.65 -23.33 -8.39
CA ILE A 1002 -3.26 -22.91 -8.65
C ILE A 1002 -3.31 -21.43 -9.03
N LEU A 1003 -3.24 -20.54 -8.05
CA LEU A 1003 -3.43 -19.09 -8.26
C LEU A 1003 -2.11 -18.32 -8.28
N ASN A 1004 -2.04 -17.28 -9.11
CA ASN A 1004 -1.06 -16.20 -8.93
C ASN A 1004 -1.49 -15.27 -7.74
N PRO A 1005 -0.65 -14.32 -7.30
CA PRO A 1005 -0.99 -13.40 -6.22
C PRO A 1005 -2.21 -12.53 -6.50
N GLU A 1006 -2.55 -12.30 -7.76
CA GLU A 1006 -3.72 -11.54 -8.19
C GLU A 1006 -5.04 -12.32 -8.02
N GLY A 1007 -4.97 -13.63 -7.77
CA GLY A 1007 -6.12 -14.54 -7.61
C GLY A 1007 -6.57 -15.22 -8.91
N GLU A 1008 -5.74 -15.18 -9.96
CA GLU A 1008 -6.04 -15.76 -11.26
C GLU A 1008 -5.48 -17.18 -11.35
N SER A 1009 -6.29 -18.12 -11.85
CA SER A 1009 -5.88 -19.52 -12.06
C SER A 1009 -4.86 -19.61 -13.20
N VAL A 1010 -3.63 -20.01 -12.89
CA VAL A 1010 -2.50 -20.13 -13.83
C VAL A 1010 -1.60 -21.31 -13.47
N GLY A 1011 -0.88 -21.86 -14.45
CA GLY A 1011 0.05 -22.96 -14.18
C GLY A 1011 1.22 -22.53 -13.28
N THR A 1012 1.81 -23.48 -12.53
CA THR A 1012 2.95 -23.19 -11.64
C THR A 1012 4.17 -22.61 -12.38
N GLY A 1013 4.37 -23.00 -13.65
CA GLY A 1013 5.38 -22.41 -14.54
C GLY A 1013 5.11 -20.96 -14.98
N GLN A 1014 3.97 -20.38 -14.57
CA GLN A 1014 3.59 -18.97 -14.75
C GLN A 1014 3.52 -18.23 -13.39
N GLY A 1015 4.04 -18.83 -12.31
CA GLY A 1015 4.02 -18.27 -10.97
C GLY A 1015 2.79 -18.65 -10.14
N GLY A 1016 1.94 -19.58 -10.59
CA GLY A 1016 0.84 -20.08 -9.77
C GLY A 1016 1.33 -20.94 -8.58
N ILE A 1017 0.68 -20.84 -7.42
CA ILE A 1017 0.96 -21.65 -6.23
C ILE A 1017 -0.22 -22.59 -5.96
N PRO A 1018 -0.01 -23.92 -5.83
CA PRO A 1018 -1.07 -24.85 -5.46
C PRO A 1018 -1.61 -24.58 -4.04
N GLN A 1019 -2.93 -24.50 -3.95
CA GLN A 1019 -3.70 -24.12 -2.78
C GLN A 1019 -4.84 -25.13 -2.60
N PHE A 1020 -4.91 -25.75 -1.42
CA PHE A 1020 -5.90 -26.77 -1.07
C PHE A 1020 -6.86 -26.23 -0.02
N THR A 1021 -8.15 -26.49 -0.20
CA THR A 1021 -9.17 -26.33 0.85
C THR A 1021 -9.70 -27.70 1.23
N PHE A 1022 -9.64 -28.05 2.51
CA PHE A 1022 -10.08 -29.36 3.06
C PHE A 1022 -11.17 -29.18 4.13
N ALA A 1023 -12.14 -28.31 3.88
CA ALA A 1023 -13.40 -28.23 4.63
C ALA A 1023 -14.45 -29.09 3.91
N ASP A 1024 -15.20 -29.96 4.55
CA ASP A 1024 -15.97 -29.73 5.76
C ASP A 1024 -16.14 -31.07 6.51
N LEU A 1025 -16.09 -31.07 7.85
CA LEU A 1025 -16.19 -32.26 8.70
C LEU A 1025 -17.59 -32.54 9.26
N GLY A 1026 -18.63 -31.80 8.88
CA GLY A 1026 -20.03 -32.18 9.15
C GLY A 1026 -21.10 -31.08 9.16
N MET A 1027 -20.83 -29.94 8.54
CA MET A 1027 -21.64 -28.73 8.52
C MET A 1027 -22.24 -28.43 7.13
N PRO A 1028 -23.11 -27.42 6.98
CA PRO A 1028 -23.67 -27.07 5.67
C PRO A 1028 -22.62 -26.42 4.75
N ALA A 1029 -22.21 -27.16 3.72
CA ALA A 1029 -21.24 -26.72 2.72
C ALA A 1029 -21.67 -25.45 1.94
N TYR A 1030 -20.66 -24.68 1.52
CA TYR A 1030 -20.82 -23.51 0.64
C TYR A 1030 -20.74 -23.88 -0.84
N ALA A 1031 -19.99 -24.94 -1.18
CA ALA A 1031 -19.98 -25.54 -2.52
C ALA A 1031 -21.24 -26.38 -2.81
N PRO A 1032 -21.67 -26.47 -4.08
CA PRO A 1032 -22.48 -27.58 -4.57
C PRO A 1032 -21.81 -28.94 -4.38
N ALA A 1033 -22.59 -30.01 -4.19
CA ALA A 1033 -22.07 -31.37 -3.94
C ALA A 1033 -21.32 -31.97 -5.15
N ASP A 1034 -21.58 -31.48 -6.36
CA ASP A 1034 -20.83 -31.78 -7.60
C ASP A 1034 -19.64 -30.82 -7.84
N GLN A 1035 -19.35 -29.95 -6.87
CA GLN A 1035 -18.23 -29.01 -6.86
C GLN A 1035 -17.44 -29.05 -5.53
N GLY A 1036 -17.37 -30.23 -4.90
CA GLY A 1036 -16.61 -30.45 -3.65
C GLY A 1036 -17.38 -30.15 -2.37
N GLY A 1037 -18.65 -29.76 -2.41
CA GLY A 1037 -19.51 -29.57 -1.23
C GLY A 1037 -19.90 -30.87 -0.55
N ILE A 1038 -18.93 -31.54 0.08
CA ILE A 1038 -19.01 -32.89 0.61
C ILE A 1038 -18.32 -32.99 1.97
N TYR A 1039 -18.87 -33.78 2.90
CA TYR A 1039 -18.20 -34.09 4.16
C TYR A 1039 -17.02 -35.04 3.88
N HIS A 1040 -15.79 -34.66 4.23
CA HIS A 1040 -14.60 -35.43 3.86
C HIS A 1040 -13.41 -35.17 4.78
N PHE A 1041 -12.34 -35.94 4.58
CA PHE A 1041 -11.01 -35.62 5.10
C PHE A 1041 -9.97 -35.82 3.99
N GLY A 1042 -8.90 -35.03 4.04
CA GLY A 1042 -7.74 -35.21 3.18
C GLY A 1042 -6.77 -36.23 3.76
N LEU A 1043 -6.16 -37.05 2.90
CA LEU A 1043 -4.90 -37.72 3.19
C LEU A 1043 -3.83 -37.15 2.27
N VAL A 1044 -2.73 -36.65 2.83
CA VAL A 1044 -1.59 -36.10 2.07
C VAL A 1044 -0.32 -36.87 2.42
N ARG A 1045 0.26 -37.56 1.44
CA ARG A 1045 1.47 -38.38 1.57
C ARG A 1045 2.69 -37.62 1.05
N ILE A 1046 3.60 -37.32 1.97
CA ILE A 1046 4.87 -36.62 1.77
C ILE A 1046 5.97 -37.67 1.52
N GLY A 1047 6.47 -37.77 0.28
CA GLY A 1047 7.51 -38.76 -0.07
C GLY A 1047 8.90 -38.49 0.52
N ASP A 1048 9.70 -39.54 0.72
CA ASP A 1048 11.15 -39.42 1.04
C ASP A 1048 11.91 -38.66 -0.07
N ASP A 1049 11.40 -38.72 -1.28
CA ASP A 1049 11.83 -38.05 -2.50
C ASP A 1049 11.24 -36.64 -2.64
N GLY A 1050 10.29 -36.26 -1.78
CA GLY A 1050 9.47 -35.04 -1.81
C GLY A 1050 8.60 -34.93 -3.05
N ASP A 1051 8.03 -36.04 -3.50
CA ASP A 1051 6.86 -36.00 -4.38
C ASP A 1051 5.61 -36.24 -3.51
N LEU A 1052 4.63 -35.36 -3.65
CA LEU A 1052 3.40 -35.26 -2.84
C LEU A 1052 2.25 -35.97 -3.56
N GLN A 1053 1.52 -36.82 -2.83
CA GLN A 1053 0.29 -37.45 -3.30
C GLN A 1053 -0.86 -37.12 -2.34
N TYR A 1054 -2.09 -36.99 -2.83
CA TYR A 1054 -3.24 -36.75 -1.96
C TYR A 1054 -4.51 -37.47 -2.43
N THR A 1055 -5.41 -37.73 -1.47
CA THR A 1055 -6.78 -38.19 -1.72
C THR A 1055 -7.78 -37.35 -0.92
N VAL A 1056 -9.00 -37.30 -1.41
CA VAL A 1056 -10.16 -36.67 -0.77
C VAL A 1056 -11.11 -37.81 -0.38
N GLU A 1057 -11.08 -38.23 0.88
CA GLU A 1057 -11.84 -39.39 1.36
C GLU A 1057 -13.21 -38.94 1.92
N PRO A 1058 -14.33 -39.14 1.20
CA PRO A 1058 -15.64 -38.69 1.67
C PRO A 1058 -16.17 -39.55 2.83
N ALA A 1059 -16.81 -38.90 3.81
CA ALA A 1059 -17.45 -39.55 4.93
C ALA A 1059 -18.79 -40.18 4.49
N LEU A 1060 -18.74 -41.44 4.05
CA LEU A 1060 -19.88 -42.15 3.45
C LEU A 1060 -20.51 -43.19 4.38
N ALA A 1061 -21.85 -43.27 4.34
CA ALA A 1061 -22.66 -44.33 4.93
C ALA A 1061 -23.05 -45.42 3.92
N SER A 1062 -23.23 -45.06 2.64
CA SER A 1062 -23.74 -45.95 1.58
C SER A 1062 -23.30 -45.47 0.19
N ILE A 1063 -23.12 -46.39 -0.78
CA ILE A 1063 -22.96 -46.05 -2.20
C ILE A 1063 -23.96 -46.85 -3.05
N ARG A 1064 -24.62 -46.15 -3.98
CA ARG A 1064 -25.52 -46.71 -4.99
C ARG A 1064 -24.93 -46.52 -6.39
N VAL A 1065 -24.63 -47.63 -7.07
CA VAL A 1065 -24.25 -47.60 -8.50
C VAL A 1065 -25.49 -47.68 -9.39
N THR A 1066 -25.52 -46.84 -10.42
CA THR A 1066 -26.49 -46.82 -11.51
C THR A 1066 -25.82 -47.28 -12.80
N GLY A 1067 -26.45 -48.24 -13.49
CA GLY A 1067 -25.93 -48.83 -14.72
C GLY A 1067 -27.02 -49.36 -15.64
N PRO A 1068 -26.64 -49.94 -16.80
CA PRO A 1068 -27.59 -50.42 -17.81
C PRO A 1068 -28.45 -51.57 -17.26
N LYS A 1069 -29.78 -51.38 -17.33
CA LYS A 1069 -30.78 -52.38 -16.87
C LYS A 1069 -31.00 -53.51 -17.89
N ASP A 1070 -30.73 -53.25 -19.16
CA ASP A 1070 -30.84 -54.19 -20.27
C ASP A 1070 -29.46 -54.68 -20.73
N PRO A 1071 -29.33 -55.90 -21.28
CA PRO A 1071 -28.04 -56.41 -21.76
C PRO A 1071 -27.46 -55.61 -22.92
N ILE A 1072 -26.27 -55.05 -22.72
CA ILE A 1072 -25.52 -54.25 -23.70
C ILE A 1072 -24.80 -55.16 -24.70
N ALA A 1073 -24.64 -54.72 -25.93
CA ALA A 1073 -23.99 -55.50 -26.98
C ALA A 1073 -22.46 -55.40 -26.88
N ARG A 1074 -21.76 -56.45 -27.33
CA ARG A 1074 -20.31 -56.39 -27.54
C ARG A 1074 -19.90 -55.21 -28.43
N GLY A 1075 -19.08 -54.32 -27.89
CA GLY A 1075 -18.60 -53.09 -28.53
C GLY A 1075 -19.26 -51.82 -28.01
N ASP A 1076 -20.35 -51.93 -27.26
CA ASP A 1076 -21.01 -50.78 -26.63
C ASP A 1076 -20.09 -50.11 -25.60
N ARG A 1077 -20.23 -48.78 -25.49
CA ARG A 1077 -19.68 -47.96 -24.40
C ARG A 1077 -20.83 -47.36 -23.62
N VAL A 1078 -20.74 -47.41 -22.29
CA VAL A 1078 -21.76 -46.90 -21.37
C VAL A 1078 -21.07 -46.31 -20.16
N ASP A 1079 -21.40 -45.08 -19.81
CA ASP A 1079 -20.86 -44.44 -18.61
C ASP A 1079 -21.70 -44.88 -17.41
N LEU A 1080 -21.04 -45.40 -16.37
CA LEU A 1080 -21.69 -45.72 -15.10
C LEU A 1080 -21.66 -44.49 -14.21
N THR A 1081 -22.69 -44.32 -13.37
CA THR A 1081 -22.72 -43.24 -12.37
C THR A 1081 -23.00 -43.83 -11.00
N ALA A 1082 -22.53 -43.15 -9.95
CA ALA A 1082 -22.78 -43.55 -8.58
C ALA A 1082 -23.11 -42.34 -7.71
N THR A 1083 -23.89 -42.59 -6.66
CA THR A 1083 -24.25 -41.59 -5.64
C THR A 1083 -23.99 -42.16 -4.26
N GLY A 1084 -23.35 -41.39 -3.39
CA GLY A 1084 -23.07 -41.75 -2.01
C GLY A 1084 -24.01 -41.05 -1.05
N ASP A 1085 -24.57 -41.77 -0.09
CA ASP A 1085 -25.23 -41.16 1.07
C ASP A 1085 -24.16 -40.93 2.13
N GLN A 1086 -23.99 -39.70 2.60
CA GLN A 1086 -22.99 -39.33 3.61
C GLN A 1086 -23.39 -39.77 5.02
N ILE A 1087 -22.45 -39.69 5.96
CA ILE A 1087 -22.73 -39.85 7.39
C ILE A 1087 -23.78 -38.82 7.84
N ALA A 1088 -24.72 -39.27 8.66
CA ALA A 1088 -25.85 -38.48 9.16
C ALA A 1088 -25.82 -38.34 10.70
N GLY A 1089 -26.64 -37.42 11.21
CA GLY A 1089 -26.84 -37.13 12.63
C GLY A 1089 -28.26 -36.64 12.87
N ASP A 1090 -28.51 -36.02 14.02
CA ASP A 1090 -29.83 -35.48 14.38
C ASP A 1090 -29.96 -33.96 14.22
N ASN A 1091 -28.86 -33.24 14.02
CA ASN A 1091 -28.83 -31.77 13.87
C ASN A 1091 -29.10 -31.25 12.43
N ILE A 1092 -28.60 -31.93 11.38
CA ILE A 1092 -28.79 -31.53 9.97
C ILE A 1092 -29.27 -32.70 9.09
N ALA A 1093 -29.78 -32.38 7.90
CA ALA A 1093 -30.35 -33.36 6.98
C ALA A 1093 -29.26 -34.23 6.30
N PRO A 1094 -29.52 -35.53 6.01
CA PRO A 1094 -28.58 -36.36 5.26
C PRO A 1094 -28.28 -35.81 3.87
N LEU A 1095 -26.99 -35.74 3.53
CA LEU A 1095 -26.50 -35.30 2.22
C LEU A 1095 -26.25 -36.51 1.32
N THR A 1096 -26.71 -36.46 0.07
CA THR A 1096 -26.39 -37.43 -0.99
C THR A 1096 -25.54 -36.74 -2.05
N ILE A 1097 -24.34 -37.26 -2.30
CA ILE A 1097 -23.33 -36.68 -3.21
C ILE A 1097 -23.17 -37.55 -4.48
N PRO A 1098 -22.67 -37.02 -5.62
CA PRO A 1098 -22.09 -37.87 -6.65
C PRO A 1098 -20.85 -38.60 -6.12
N ILE A 1099 -20.55 -39.78 -6.64
CA ILE A 1099 -19.22 -40.41 -6.49
C ILE A 1099 -18.48 -40.22 -7.82
N ALA A 1100 -17.73 -39.12 -7.86
CA ALA A 1100 -16.90 -38.60 -8.94
C ALA A 1100 -15.94 -37.57 -8.35
N ASP A 1101 -14.92 -37.15 -9.12
CA ASP A 1101 -14.00 -36.06 -8.73
C ASP A 1101 -14.78 -34.83 -8.21
N PRO A 1102 -14.35 -34.22 -7.08
CA PRO A 1102 -13.07 -34.45 -6.41
C PRO A 1102 -13.05 -35.64 -5.42
N ALA A 1103 -14.16 -36.34 -5.21
CA ALA A 1103 -14.23 -37.41 -4.20
C ALA A 1103 -13.53 -38.69 -4.66
N SER A 1104 -12.29 -38.93 -4.20
CA SER A 1104 -11.44 -40.06 -4.62
C SER A 1104 -12.19 -41.38 -4.64
N HIS A 1105 -12.19 -42.04 -5.80
CA HIS A 1105 -13.02 -43.21 -6.09
C HIS A 1105 -12.40 -44.15 -7.15
N VAL A 1106 -12.40 -45.45 -6.87
CA VAL A 1106 -11.85 -46.46 -7.80
C VAL A 1106 -12.92 -47.41 -8.33
N TRP A 1107 -13.16 -47.34 -9.64
CA TRP A 1107 -14.00 -48.25 -10.39
C TRP A 1107 -13.26 -49.53 -10.79
N THR A 1108 -13.90 -50.67 -10.58
CA THR A 1108 -13.32 -52.02 -10.78
C THR A 1108 -14.34 -52.98 -11.39
N SER A 1109 -13.87 -53.94 -12.20
CA SER A 1109 -14.72 -54.99 -12.82
C SER A 1109 -14.26 -56.38 -12.40
N SER A 1110 -15.20 -57.25 -12.05
CA SER A 1110 -14.94 -58.64 -11.65
C SER A 1110 -14.46 -59.53 -12.81
N ASP A 1111 -14.73 -59.16 -14.06
CA ASP A 1111 -14.08 -59.74 -15.23
C ASP A 1111 -13.92 -58.69 -16.35
N PRO A 1112 -12.75 -58.02 -16.42
CA PRO A 1112 -12.42 -57.07 -17.49
C PRO A 1112 -12.45 -57.68 -18.91
N LYS A 1113 -12.54 -59.00 -19.07
CA LYS A 1113 -12.68 -59.66 -20.38
C LYS A 1113 -14.13 -59.75 -20.84
N VAL A 1114 -15.10 -59.60 -19.93
CA VAL A 1114 -16.53 -59.44 -20.24
C VAL A 1114 -16.82 -57.95 -20.47
N ALA A 1115 -16.48 -57.11 -19.50
CA ALA A 1115 -16.57 -55.65 -19.58
C ALA A 1115 -15.47 -55.01 -18.76
N SER A 1116 -14.68 -54.11 -19.36
CA SER A 1116 -13.72 -53.27 -18.63
C SER A 1116 -14.39 -51.97 -18.24
N VAL A 1117 -14.07 -51.44 -17.06
CA VAL A 1117 -14.41 -50.08 -16.63
C VAL A 1117 -13.12 -49.27 -16.54
N ASP A 1118 -13.18 -48.00 -16.90
CA ASP A 1118 -12.12 -47.02 -16.65
C ASP A 1118 -12.12 -46.66 -15.14
N PRO A 1119 -10.95 -46.63 -14.47
CA PRO A 1119 -10.89 -46.62 -13.01
C PRO A 1119 -11.37 -45.32 -12.36
N SER A 1120 -11.24 -44.17 -13.03
CA SER A 1120 -11.75 -42.89 -12.56
C SER A 1120 -13.11 -42.58 -13.17
N THR A 1121 -13.21 -42.51 -14.51
CA THR A 1121 -14.42 -41.97 -15.15
C THR A 1121 -15.66 -42.89 -15.11
N GLY A 1122 -15.54 -44.12 -14.61
CA GLY A 1122 -16.63 -45.11 -14.63
C GLY A 1122 -17.03 -45.56 -16.05
N ALA A 1123 -16.31 -45.14 -17.09
CA ALA A 1123 -16.63 -45.40 -18.49
C ALA A 1123 -16.41 -46.89 -18.83
N LEU A 1124 -17.50 -47.61 -19.12
CA LEU A 1124 -17.48 -49.05 -19.36
C LEU A 1124 -17.41 -49.36 -20.86
N THR A 1125 -16.62 -50.37 -21.23
CA THR A 1125 -16.57 -50.95 -22.59
C THR A 1125 -16.89 -52.44 -22.55
N ALA A 1126 -17.86 -52.87 -23.35
CA ALA A 1126 -18.32 -54.27 -23.45
C ALA A 1126 -17.47 -55.10 -24.43
N HIS A 1127 -16.84 -56.19 -23.96
CA HIS A 1127 -15.86 -56.97 -24.73
C HIS A 1127 -16.33 -58.33 -25.21
N ARG A 1128 -17.09 -59.07 -24.39
CA ARG A 1128 -17.50 -60.47 -24.64
C ARG A 1128 -18.83 -60.79 -23.94
N PRO A 1129 -19.68 -61.67 -24.50
CA PRO A 1129 -20.89 -62.11 -23.84
C PRO A 1129 -20.61 -62.76 -22.48
N GLY A 1130 -21.41 -62.41 -21.47
CA GLY A 1130 -21.22 -62.81 -20.07
C GLY A 1130 -21.78 -61.77 -19.10
N THR A 1131 -21.57 -61.96 -17.80
CA THR A 1131 -21.95 -61.00 -16.76
C THR A 1131 -20.73 -60.68 -15.90
N ALA A 1132 -20.48 -59.39 -15.65
CA ALA A 1132 -19.50 -58.91 -14.69
C ALA A 1132 -20.21 -58.10 -13.60
N THR A 1133 -19.72 -58.19 -12.37
CA THR A 1133 -20.04 -57.19 -11.33
C THR A 1133 -19.06 -56.04 -11.51
N VAL A 1134 -19.57 -54.82 -11.57
CA VAL A 1134 -18.78 -53.59 -11.57
C VAL A 1134 -19.01 -52.89 -10.24
N THR A 1135 -17.92 -52.50 -9.60
CA THR A 1135 -17.86 -51.92 -8.26
C THR A 1135 -17.18 -50.57 -8.30
N VAL A 1136 -17.63 -49.64 -7.46
CA VAL A 1136 -16.88 -48.42 -7.14
C VAL A 1136 -16.64 -48.37 -5.64
N THR A 1137 -15.42 -48.03 -5.23
CA THR A 1137 -15.06 -47.83 -3.83
C THR A 1137 -14.63 -46.40 -3.62
N SER A 1138 -15.18 -45.72 -2.60
CA SER A 1138 -14.82 -44.36 -2.19
C SER A 1138 -15.05 -44.21 -0.68
N GLY A 1139 -14.19 -43.48 0.03
CA GLY A 1139 -14.25 -43.35 1.50
C GLY A 1139 -14.15 -44.67 2.28
N GLY A 1140 -13.71 -45.77 1.64
CA GLY A 1140 -13.76 -47.13 2.17
C GLY A 1140 -15.12 -47.84 2.08
N VAL A 1141 -16.15 -47.21 1.51
CA VAL A 1141 -17.45 -47.81 1.20
C VAL A 1141 -17.44 -48.32 -0.25
N THR A 1142 -18.08 -49.46 -0.53
CA THR A 1142 -18.16 -50.04 -1.90
C THR A 1142 -19.60 -50.19 -2.37
N GLY A 1143 -19.93 -49.58 -3.51
CA GLY A 1143 -21.17 -49.80 -4.26
C GLY A 1143 -20.98 -50.79 -5.41
N ALA A 1144 -22.05 -51.46 -5.86
CA ALA A 1144 -21.96 -52.47 -6.93
C ALA A 1144 -23.18 -52.50 -7.86
N ALA A 1145 -22.95 -52.82 -9.14
CA ALA A 1145 -23.97 -53.17 -10.12
C ALA A 1145 -23.55 -54.39 -10.96
N GLN A 1146 -24.50 -55.15 -11.50
CA GLN A 1146 -24.21 -56.19 -12.50
C GLN A 1146 -24.42 -55.65 -13.91
N VAL A 1147 -23.45 -55.89 -14.80
CA VAL A 1147 -23.50 -55.57 -16.22
C VAL A 1147 -23.45 -56.87 -17.01
N THR A 1148 -24.45 -57.08 -17.87
CA THR A 1148 -24.54 -58.26 -18.75
C THR A 1148 -24.32 -57.86 -20.19
N VAL A 1149 -23.39 -58.52 -20.85
CA VAL A 1149 -23.02 -58.33 -22.25
C VAL A 1149 -23.59 -59.48 -23.09
N ARG A 1150 -24.04 -59.17 -24.32
CA ARG A 1150 -24.57 -60.13 -25.31
C ARG A 1150 -23.84 -60.09 -26.66
#